data_AF-A0A2V7D8R4-F1
#
_entry.id   AF-A0A2V7D8R4-F1
#
_cell.length_a   1.000
_cell.length_b   1.000
_cell.length_c   1.000
_cell.angle_alpha   90.00
_cell.angle_beta   90.00
_cell.angle_gamma   90.00
#
_symmetry.space_group_name_H-M   'P 1'
#
loop_
_entity.id
_entity.type
_entity.pdbx_description
1 polymer ?
#
loop_
_entity_poly.entity_id
_entity_poly.type
_entity_poly.pdbx_seq_one_letter_code
_entity_poly.pdbx_strand_id
1 'polypeptide(L)'
;MRLFLLAALWVHLASSVLLTGAFFMLLLAGAPRGPTARRWDTRVVVWSRLLVLVVIGSGIVWLLLRTAGFENRPQAALEPRAVWHAVLDTRPGLVWLARHGLLVVLGAFLAMRADVAERRNWIVARGEALALAALALALMSGSSHAAAITPGTALAVAIDATHLLGTGVWVGALVPLALLLRAANPDAGADARPYAVRAARRFSGAALIAMLLLMASGVMNALVQIESIAALAGTAHGRLLLAKLAVLVPILGLAIVNRTRILPALSGSGGRPPMHRLAAFVGGEAVLALVLLALAAAMTLTTPARHDPPVWPFPFRLSPDILTDVPATRRRALLGGQTAVVGLVVLIASFVVRRRRVPMRAAAVVLIATGAGVSLLPLVVDAYPTTYRRPPVTYHATSIAAGMVVYREHCAACHGAMGVGGGTSAPRPLTSPPTSRRHAGELFWLVTHGSPGRGMPGFETRLREARRWDVINFIRALGAAEGSKTIGRQVELDRPWLVAPDFTISVGPLAPGALRDYRGRRMVLLVLYTLPGSRARLTELARTYHVLWVTGVEIIAVPTHTAAAAISELGSSPPVLFPVVTDGERDVVETYRMLAPGPHAEFLIDRQGYIRAIWREETGGVQAQVEKLNEEKNVAPFPDDHVH
;
A
#
# COMPACT_ATOMS: atom_id res chain seq x y z
N MET A 1 -17.07 15.51 -15.46
CA MET A 1 -16.61 15.86 -14.08
C MET A 1 -15.13 15.50 -13.84
N ARG A 2 -14.71 14.22 -13.90
CA ARG A 2 -13.32 13.81 -13.58
C ARG A 2 -12.22 14.51 -14.39
N LEU A 3 -12.42 14.71 -15.71
CA LEU A 3 -11.47 15.41 -16.56
C LEU A 3 -11.29 16.89 -16.15
N PHE A 4 -12.38 17.56 -15.74
CA PHE A 4 -12.34 18.94 -15.27
C PHE A 4 -11.61 19.05 -13.92
N LEU A 5 -11.85 18.12 -12.99
CA LEU A 5 -11.11 18.03 -11.73
C LEU A 5 -9.61 17.85 -11.97
N LEU A 6 -9.24 16.95 -12.88
CA LEU A 6 -7.85 16.71 -13.25
C LEU A 6 -7.22 17.96 -13.88
N ALA A 7 -7.90 18.60 -14.82
CA ALA A 7 -7.40 19.81 -15.47
C ALA A 7 -7.21 20.95 -14.46
N ALA A 8 -8.18 21.19 -13.58
CA ALA A 8 -8.09 22.22 -12.55
C ALA A 8 -6.93 21.96 -11.58
N LEU A 9 -6.81 20.72 -11.07
CA LEU A 9 -5.72 20.34 -10.19
C LEU A 9 -4.36 20.43 -10.88
N TRP A 10 -4.26 19.99 -12.14
CA TRP A 10 -3.03 20.06 -12.90
C TRP A 10 -2.59 21.50 -13.17
N VAL A 11 -3.49 22.39 -13.60
CA VAL A 11 -3.20 23.82 -13.78
C VAL A 11 -2.74 24.43 -12.46
N HIS A 12 -3.42 24.08 -11.37
CA HIS A 12 -3.09 24.59 -10.05
C HIS A 12 -1.70 24.15 -9.56
N LEU A 13 -1.38 22.86 -9.73
CA LEU A 13 -0.09 22.30 -9.37
C LEU A 13 1.04 22.84 -10.26
N ALA A 14 0.83 22.86 -11.58
CA ALA A 14 1.80 23.32 -12.55
C ALA A 14 2.14 24.80 -12.35
N SER A 15 1.13 25.67 -12.17
CA SER A 15 1.36 27.09 -11.89
C SER A 15 2.08 27.33 -10.56
N SER A 16 1.77 26.55 -9.52
CA SER A 16 2.46 26.63 -8.21
C SER A 16 3.93 26.21 -8.32
N VAL A 17 4.20 25.11 -9.03
CA VAL A 17 5.56 24.61 -9.28
C VAL A 17 6.36 25.62 -10.11
N LEU A 18 5.78 26.18 -11.18
CA LEU A 18 6.41 27.19 -12.02
C LEU A 18 6.73 28.47 -11.25
N LEU A 19 5.83 28.93 -10.37
CA LEU A 19 6.04 30.12 -9.55
C LEU A 19 7.26 29.96 -8.61
N THR A 20 7.34 28.83 -7.90
CA THR A 20 8.48 28.52 -7.03
C THR A 20 9.79 28.41 -7.83
N GLY A 21 9.76 27.70 -8.95
CA GLY A 21 10.93 27.52 -9.79
C GLY A 21 11.40 28.79 -10.50
N ALA A 22 10.50 29.74 -10.79
CA ALA A 22 10.87 31.04 -11.35
C ALA A 22 11.77 31.84 -10.39
N PHE A 23 11.38 31.98 -9.12
CA PHE A 23 12.21 32.67 -8.12
C PHE A 23 13.49 31.90 -7.78
N PHE A 24 13.42 30.57 -7.74
CA PHE A 24 14.60 29.73 -7.58
C PHE A 24 15.61 29.98 -8.72
N MET A 25 15.16 29.99 -9.97
CA MET A 25 16.04 30.22 -11.13
C MET A 25 16.62 31.64 -11.14
N LEU A 26 15.83 32.66 -10.78
CA LEU A 26 16.29 34.04 -10.66
C LEU A 26 17.37 34.23 -9.59
N LEU A 27 17.29 33.50 -8.47
CA LEU A 27 18.34 33.48 -7.45
C LEU A 27 19.58 32.73 -7.93
N LEU A 28 19.37 31.56 -8.54
CA LEU A 28 20.44 30.67 -8.96
C LEU A 28 21.29 31.28 -10.09
N ALA A 29 20.65 31.94 -11.06
CA ALA A 29 21.31 32.63 -12.17
C ALA A 29 22.14 33.83 -11.68
N GLY A 30 21.72 34.46 -10.58
CA GLY A 30 22.38 35.61 -9.96
C GLY A 30 22.08 36.93 -10.67
N ALA A 31 22.80 37.99 -10.28
CA ALA A 31 22.58 39.33 -10.82
C ALA A 31 22.73 39.38 -12.36
N PRO A 32 21.73 39.89 -13.11
CA PRO A 32 21.76 39.91 -14.57
C PRO A 32 22.87 40.84 -15.09
N ARG A 33 23.68 40.34 -16.04
CA ARG A 33 24.73 41.11 -16.73
C ARG A 33 24.40 41.26 -18.21
N GLY A 34 24.39 42.48 -18.71
CA GLY A 34 24.03 42.80 -20.09
C GLY A 34 22.53 43.06 -20.30
N PRO A 35 22.16 43.77 -21.38
CA PRO A 35 20.77 44.13 -21.68
C PRO A 35 19.86 42.91 -21.89
N THR A 36 20.35 41.85 -22.52
CA THR A 36 19.53 40.66 -22.81
C THR A 36 19.18 39.90 -21.53
N ALA A 37 20.12 39.75 -20.60
CA ALA A 37 19.87 39.11 -19.31
C ALA A 37 18.90 39.92 -18.45
N ARG A 38 19.00 41.27 -18.45
CA ARG A 38 18.05 42.14 -17.73
C ARG A 38 16.64 42.06 -18.30
N ARG A 39 16.50 42.00 -19.63
CA ARG A 39 15.19 41.80 -20.29
C ARG A 39 14.58 40.45 -19.94
N TRP A 40 15.37 39.37 -19.91
CA TRP A 40 14.91 38.07 -19.45
C TRP A 40 14.45 38.10 -17.99
N ASP A 41 15.29 38.66 -17.10
CA ASP A 41 15.01 38.76 -15.67
C ASP A 41 13.70 39.52 -15.39
N THR A 42 13.56 40.70 -16.01
CA THR A 42 12.35 41.54 -15.92
C THR A 42 11.12 40.81 -16.43
N ARG A 43 11.24 40.12 -17.58
CA ARG A 43 10.14 39.31 -18.12
C ARG A 43 9.73 38.25 -17.10
N VAL A 44 10.65 37.43 -16.59
CA VAL A 44 10.33 36.37 -15.62
C VAL A 44 9.58 36.94 -14.41
N VAL A 45 9.99 38.10 -13.87
CA VAL A 45 9.27 38.77 -12.77
C VAL A 45 7.84 39.18 -13.17
N VAL A 46 7.64 39.74 -14.36
CA VAL A 46 6.31 40.09 -14.89
C VAL A 46 5.43 38.84 -15.06
N TRP A 47 5.99 37.77 -15.64
CA TRP A 47 5.30 36.48 -15.74
C TRP A 47 4.95 35.91 -14.38
N SER A 48 5.82 36.06 -13.36
CA SER A 48 5.51 35.64 -11.99
C SER A 48 4.32 36.37 -11.38
N ARG A 49 4.11 37.67 -11.69
CA ARG A 49 2.90 38.40 -11.25
C ARG A 49 1.64 37.77 -11.82
N LEU A 50 1.64 37.46 -13.13
CA LEU A 50 0.54 36.76 -13.78
C LEU A 50 0.35 35.35 -13.20
N LEU A 51 1.44 34.63 -12.96
CA LEU A 51 1.40 33.29 -12.36
C LEU A 51 0.77 33.30 -10.97
N VAL A 52 1.05 34.28 -10.11
CA VAL A 52 0.38 34.39 -8.80
C VAL A 52 -1.14 34.48 -8.96
N LEU A 53 -1.63 35.30 -9.90
CA LEU A 53 -3.06 35.42 -10.18
C LEU A 53 -3.64 34.10 -10.69
N VAL A 54 -2.91 33.40 -11.58
CA VAL A 54 -3.32 32.06 -12.07
C VAL A 54 -3.35 31.03 -10.94
N VAL A 55 -2.38 31.04 -10.02
CA VAL A 55 -2.36 30.12 -8.87
C VAL A 55 -3.55 30.38 -7.95
N ILE A 56 -3.85 31.64 -7.64
CA ILE A 56 -5.01 32.02 -6.82
C ILE A 56 -6.31 31.61 -7.52
N GLY A 57 -6.51 32.00 -8.77
CA GLY A 57 -7.72 31.69 -9.53
C GLY A 57 -7.96 30.19 -9.71
N SER A 58 -6.93 29.44 -10.10
CA SER A 58 -7.02 27.98 -10.21
C SER A 58 -7.24 27.31 -8.85
N GLY A 59 -6.74 27.89 -7.75
CA GLY A 59 -6.97 27.40 -6.39
C GLY A 59 -8.39 27.58 -5.91
N ILE A 60 -9.03 28.69 -6.28
CA ILE A 60 -10.46 28.91 -6.05
C ILE A 60 -11.27 27.86 -6.84
N VAL A 61 -11.01 27.71 -8.14
CA VAL A 61 -11.71 26.71 -8.97
C VAL A 61 -11.55 25.30 -8.40
N TRP A 62 -10.33 24.93 -7.96
CA TRP A 62 -10.07 23.64 -7.33
C TRP A 62 -10.87 23.44 -6.03
N LEU A 63 -10.95 24.46 -5.17
CA LEU A 63 -11.76 24.42 -3.95
C LEU A 63 -13.24 24.19 -4.27
N LEU A 64 -13.82 24.98 -5.19
CA LEU A 64 -15.24 24.87 -5.55
C LEU A 64 -15.56 23.48 -6.12
N LEU A 65 -14.71 22.95 -7.00
CA LEU A 65 -14.89 21.60 -7.55
C LEU A 65 -14.74 20.51 -6.47
N ARG A 66 -13.88 20.72 -5.47
CA ARG A 66 -13.72 19.80 -4.35
C ARG A 66 -14.92 19.82 -3.41
N THR A 67 -15.53 20.99 -3.17
CA THR A 67 -16.77 21.13 -2.40
C THR A 67 -17.91 20.33 -3.02
N ALA A 68 -18.09 20.40 -4.35
CA ALA A 68 -19.07 19.56 -5.05
C ALA A 68 -18.80 18.05 -4.86
N GLY A 69 -17.53 17.65 -4.74
CA GLY A 69 -17.15 16.26 -4.46
C GLY A 69 -17.49 15.83 -3.03
N PHE A 70 -17.23 16.66 -2.03
CA PHE A 70 -17.54 16.35 -0.63
C PHE A 70 -19.05 16.24 -0.37
N GLU A 71 -19.82 17.13 -1.00
CA GLU A 71 -21.27 17.19 -0.85
C GLU A 71 -22.01 16.21 -1.79
N ASN A 72 -21.26 15.49 -2.64
CA ASN A 72 -21.78 14.59 -3.68
C ASN A 72 -22.87 15.22 -4.58
N ARG A 73 -22.83 16.55 -4.76
CA ARG A 73 -23.81 17.31 -5.55
C ARG A 73 -23.11 18.48 -6.27
N PRO A 74 -23.22 18.60 -7.60
CA PRO A 74 -22.52 19.64 -8.36
C PRO A 74 -22.85 21.08 -7.95
N GLN A 75 -24.08 21.32 -7.53
CA GLN A 75 -24.56 22.67 -7.19
C GLN A 75 -23.90 23.24 -5.92
N ALA A 76 -23.40 22.38 -5.03
CA ALA A 76 -22.68 22.79 -3.82
C ALA A 76 -21.43 23.62 -4.11
N ALA A 77 -20.84 23.50 -5.31
CA ALA A 77 -19.70 24.30 -5.72
C ALA A 77 -20.00 25.81 -5.71
N LEU A 78 -21.26 26.22 -5.88
CA LEU A 78 -21.67 27.62 -5.97
C LEU A 78 -22.52 28.06 -4.77
N GLU A 79 -22.80 27.16 -3.83
CA GLU A 79 -23.59 27.46 -2.65
C GLU A 79 -22.72 28.05 -1.53
N PRO A 80 -22.98 29.30 -1.08
CA PRO A 80 -22.13 29.97 -0.09
C PRO A 80 -21.97 29.17 1.20
N ARG A 81 -23.04 28.54 1.68
CA ARG A 81 -23.02 27.73 2.91
C ARG A 81 -22.12 26.50 2.78
N ALA A 82 -22.24 25.76 1.68
CA ALA A 82 -21.43 24.56 1.43
C ALA A 82 -19.94 24.91 1.24
N VAL A 83 -19.65 26.02 0.53
CA VAL A 83 -18.28 26.51 0.37
C VAL A 83 -17.69 26.93 1.72
N TRP A 84 -18.46 27.64 2.55
CA TRP A 84 -17.98 28.07 3.87
C TRP A 84 -17.69 26.89 4.80
N HIS A 85 -18.59 25.91 4.82
CA HIS A 85 -18.38 24.65 5.55
C HIS A 85 -17.12 23.91 5.04
N ALA A 86 -16.95 23.81 3.72
CA ALA A 86 -15.75 23.21 3.15
C ALA A 86 -14.45 23.97 3.51
N VAL A 87 -14.49 25.29 3.66
CA VAL A 87 -13.31 26.11 3.98
C VAL A 87 -12.98 26.10 5.46
N LEU A 88 -13.96 26.30 6.34
CA LEU A 88 -13.71 26.46 7.77
C LEU A 88 -13.74 25.16 8.56
N ASP A 89 -14.63 24.24 8.20
CA ASP A 89 -14.90 23.04 9.01
C ASP A 89 -14.06 21.84 8.55
N THR A 90 -13.28 22.00 7.48
CA THR A 90 -12.42 20.94 6.97
C THR A 90 -10.93 21.31 7.02
N ARG A 91 -10.10 20.35 7.41
CA ARG A 91 -8.63 20.51 7.39
C ARG A 91 -8.09 20.94 6.01
N PRO A 92 -8.55 20.37 4.87
CA PRO A 92 -8.15 20.87 3.56
C PRO A 92 -8.53 22.34 3.29
N GLY A 93 -9.68 22.79 3.81
CA GLY A 93 -10.12 24.18 3.71
C GLY A 93 -9.22 25.14 4.49
N LEU A 94 -8.84 24.78 5.72
CA LEU A 94 -7.91 25.58 6.53
C LEU A 94 -6.51 25.68 5.89
N VAL A 95 -6.02 24.57 5.34
CA VAL A 95 -4.76 24.54 4.58
C VAL A 95 -4.86 25.43 3.33
N TRP A 96 -5.99 25.40 2.63
CA TRP A 96 -6.26 26.26 1.49
C TRP A 96 -6.24 27.73 1.87
N LEU A 97 -6.86 28.11 3.00
CA LEU A 97 -6.91 29.49 3.50
C LEU A 97 -5.51 30.03 3.83
N ALA A 98 -4.74 29.28 4.62
CA ALA A 98 -3.36 29.64 4.97
C ALA A 98 -2.50 29.84 3.72
N ARG A 99 -2.63 28.93 2.75
CA ARG A 99 -1.89 28.99 1.48
C ARG A 99 -2.30 30.19 0.62
N HIS A 100 -3.59 30.48 0.48
CA HIS A 100 -4.05 31.63 -0.31
C HIS A 100 -3.68 32.95 0.36
N GLY A 101 -3.68 33.01 1.69
CA GLY A 101 -3.12 34.14 2.45
C GLY A 101 -1.66 34.42 2.06
N LEU A 102 -0.80 33.40 2.05
CA LEU A 102 0.60 33.54 1.62
C LEU A 102 0.73 33.99 0.16
N LEU A 103 -0.12 33.49 -0.74
CA LEU A 103 -0.10 33.88 -2.15
C LEU A 103 -0.56 35.33 -2.35
N VAL A 104 -1.53 35.81 -1.57
CA VAL A 104 -1.94 37.22 -1.56
C VAL A 104 -0.81 38.10 -1.05
N VAL A 105 -0.13 37.70 0.04
CA VAL A 105 1.06 38.42 0.55
C VAL A 105 2.15 38.48 -0.51
N LEU A 106 2.43 37.36 -1.19
CA LEU A 106 3.40 37.32 -2.30
C LEU A 106 2.96 38.23 -3.47
N GLY A 107 1.68 38.21 -3.85
CA GLY A 107 1.13 39.07 -4.89
C GLY A 107 1.28 40.56 -4.56
N ALA A 108 0.91 40.95 -3.33
CA ALA A 108 1.09 42.30 -2.83
C ALA A 108 2.57 42.71 -2.81
N PHE A 109 3.45 41.84 -2.35
CA PHE A 109 4.90 42.05 -2.36
C PHE A 109 5.42 42.33 -3.78
N LEU A 110 5.01 41.55 -4.77
CA LEU A 110 5.43 41.69 -6.17
C LEU A 110 4.82 42.93 -6.88
N ALA A 111 3.65 43.38 -6.43
CA ALA A 111 2.99 44.59 -6.93
C ALA A 111 3.63 45.87 -6.34
N MET A 112 3.90 45.89 -5.03
CA MET A 112 4.48 47.04 -4.34
C MET A 112 5.97 47.23 -4.61
N ARG A 113 6.71 46.13 -4.79
CA ARG A 113 8.15 46.19 -5.11
C ARG A 113 8.36 46.04 -6.62
N ALA A 114 8.03 47.09 -7.35
CA ALA A 114 8.22 47.19 -8.80
C ALA A 114 9.64 46.75 -9.24
N ASP A 115 10.64 46.94 -8.37
CA ASP A 115 12.04 46.56 -8.59
C ASP A 115 12.55 45.41 -7.73
N VAL A 116 12.08 44.19 -8.01
CA VAL A 116 12.85 42.97 -7.70
C VAL A 116 14.12 42.89 -8.59
N ALA A 117 14.22 43.75 -9.61
CA ALA A 117 15.33 43.85 -10.56
C ALA A 117 16.42 44.87 -10.16
N GLU A 118 16.08 46.07 -9.65
CA GLU A 118 17.06 47.16 -9.38
C GLU A 118 17.44 47.42 -7.90
N ARG A 119 16.99 46.62 -6.93
CA ARG A 119 17.40 46.84 -5.52
C ARG A 119 18.86 46.41 -5.25
N ARG A 120 19.56 47.23 -4.45
CA ARG A 120 20.86 46.91 -3.79
C ARG A 120 20.85 45.55 -3.05
N ASN A 121 19.66 45.07 -2.66
CA ASN A 121 19.42 43.81 -1.96
C ASN A 121 18.56 42.81 -2.77
N TRP A 122 18.79 42.63 -4.07
CA TRP A 122 18.04 41.71 -4.94
C TRP A 122 17.96 40.26 -4.40
N ILE A 123 18.99 39.80 -3.66
CA ILE A 123 19.02 38.47 -3.03
C ILE A 123 17.91 38.34 -2.00
N VAL A 124 17.76 39.34 -1.13
CA VAL A 124 16.75 39.33 -0.05
C VAL A 124 15.35 39.31 -0.66
N ALA A 125 15.08 40.19 -1.63
CA ALA A 125 13.75 40.29 -2.23
C ALA A 125 13.33 39.01 -2.97
N ARG A 126 14.26 38.40 -3.73
CA ARG A 126 13.98 37.13 -4.42
C ARG A 126 13.94 35.95 -3.45
N GLY A 127 14.71 36.01 -2.36
CA GLY A 127 14.70 35.03 -1.27
C GLY A 127 13.36 35.01 -0.55
N GLU A 128 12.83 36.18 -0.20
CA GLU A 128 11.48 36.35 0.39
C GLU A 128 10.41 35.78 -0.55
N ALA A 129 10.44 36.13 -1.84
CA ALA A 129 9.50 35.63 -2.83
C ALA A 129 9.56 34.10 -2.99
N LEU A 130 10.78 33.53 -3.03
CA LEU A 130 10.99 32.09 -3.07
C LEU A 130 10.47 31.43 -1.79
N ALA A 131 10.74 31.98 -0.61
CA ALA A 131 10.31 31.42 0.67
C ALA A 131 8.78 31.36 0.76
N LEU A 132 8.08 32.44 0.37
CA LEU A 132 6.61 32.48 0.33
C LEU A 132 6.05 31.48 -0.68
N ALA A 133 6.60 31.41 -1.89
CA ALA A 133 6.15 30.47 -2.92
C ALA A 133 6.41 29.01 -2.52
N ALA A 134 7.59 28.72 -1.96
CA ALA A 134 7.97 27.40 -1.46
C ALA A 134 7.09 26.96 -0.28
N LEU A 135 6.83 27.85 0.68
CA LEU A 135 5.95 27.56 1.81
C LEU A 135 4.52 27.30 1.36
N ALA A 136 3.99 28.12 0.44
CA ALA A 136 2.68 27.89 -0.17
C ALA A 136 2.61 26.55 -0.92
N LEU A 137 3.68 26.13 -1.60
CA LEU A 137 3.76 24.83 -2.26
C LEU A 137 3.83 23.67 -1.25
N ALA A 138 4.64 23.79 -0.20
CA ALA A 138 4.81 22.76 0.84
C ALA A 138 3.52 22.53 1.65
N LEU A 139 2.73 23.57 1.91
CA LEU A 139 1.45 23.46 2.63
C LEU A 139 0.46 22.54 1.92
N MET A 140 0.57 22.32 0.61
CA MET A 140 -0.32 21.40 -0.12
C MET A 140 -0.27 19.97 0.47
N SER A 141 0.87 19.55 1.01
CA SER A 141 1.06 18.24 1.67
C SER A 141 0.18 18.08 2.91
N GLY A 142 -0.20 19.17 3.57
CA GLY A 142 -1.12 19.15 4.72
C GLY A 142 -2.56 18.73 4.36
N SER A 143 -2.87 18.64 3.06
CA SER A 143 -4.18 18.23 2.53
C SER A 143 -4.10 17.00 1.62
N SER A 144 -2.92 16.38 1.51
CA SER A 144 -2.66 15.18 0.69
C SER A 144 -2.94 13.89 1.47
N HIS A 145 -2.84 12.74 0.80
CA HIS A 145 -2.96 11.43 1.45
C HIS A 145 -1.92 11.22 2.57
N ALA A 146 -0.80 11.95 2.55
CA ALA A 146 0.20 11.89 3.62
C ALA A 146 -0.34 12.42 4.96
N ALA A 147 -1.28 13.37 4.93
CA ALA A 147 -1.87 13.97 6.12
C ALA A 147 -2.84 13.04 6.87
N ALA A 148 -3.24 11.92 6.25
CA ALA A 148 -4.15 10.91 6.80
C ALA A 148 -3.42 9.68 7.39
N ILE A 149 -2.08 9.67 7.38
CA ILE A 149 -1.28 8.52 7.84
C ILE A 149 -1.10 8.56 9.34
N THR A 150 -1.51 7.51 10.04
CA THR A 150 -1.37 7.36 11.49
C THR A 150 -0.93 5.93 11.86
N PRO A 151 0.09 5.75 12.72
CA PRO A 151 0.97 6.79 13.30
C PRO A 151 1.96 7.39 12.27
N GLY A 152 2.59 8.51 12.59
CA GLY A 152 3.67 9.10 11.76
C GLY A 152 3.26 10.21 10.80
N THR A 153 2.14 10.89 11.01
CA THR A 153 1.60 11.94 10.12
C THR A 153 2.62 13.04 9.80
N ALA A 154 3.36 13.53 10.80
CA ALA A 154 4.31 14.62 10.61
C ALA A 154 5.44 14.24 9.64
N LEU A 155 6.00 13.02 9.78
CA LEU A 155 7.05 12.53 8.90
C LEU A 155 6.53 12.31 7.47
N ALA A 156 5.34 11.72 7.33
CA ALA A 156 4.71 11.53 6.02
C ALA A 156 4.49 12.86 5.30
N VAL A 157 3.94 13.86 6.01
CA VAL A 157 3.74 15.21 5.46
C VAL A 157 5.08 15.87 5.09
N ALA A 158 6.13 15.69 5.89
CA ALA A 158 7.46 16.23 5.60
C ALA A 158 8.10 15.60 4.35
N ILE A 159 7.96 14.28 4.17
CA ILE A 159 8.42 13.54 2.99
C ILE A 159 7.69 14.04 1.75
N ASP A 160 6.36 14.16 1.82
CA ASP A 160 5.55 14.66 0.72
C ASP A 160 5.88 16.13 0.39
N ALA A 161 6.07 16.98 1.40
CA ALA A 161 6.49 18.37 1.20
C ALA A 161 7.88 18.47 0.55
N THR A 162 8.82 17.62 0.94
CA THR A 162 10.15 17.54 0.31
C THR A 162 10.03 17.11 -1.14
N HIS A 163 9.13 16.17 -1.45
CA HIS A 163 8.86 15.75 -2.84
C HIS A 163 8.30 16.93 -3.67
N LEU A 164 7.34 17.69 -3.13
CA LEU A 164 6.77 18.85 -3.82
C LEU A 164 7.78 19.99 -3.99
N LEU A 165 8.58 20.31 -2.97
CA LEU A 165 9.63 21.33 -3.05
C LEU A 165 10.71 20.95 -4.05
N GLY A 166 11.17 19.69 -4.05
CA GLY A 166 12.09 19.18 -5.06
C GLY A 166 11.53 19.31 -6.48
N THR A 167 10.24 19.08 -6.64
CA THR A 167 9.52 19.28 -7.92
C THR A 167 9.48 20.76 -8.31
N GLY A 168 9.18 21.65 -7.36
CA GLY A 168 9.22 23.11 -7.53
C GLY A 168 10.57 23.62 -8.03
N VAL A 169 11.64 23.18 -7.36
CA VAL A 169 13.03 23.56 -7.68
C VAL A 169 13.49 23.02 -9.03
N TRP A 170 13.18 21.76 -9.33
CA TRP A 170 13.60 21.12 -10.58
C TRP A 170 12.69 21.51 -11.74
N VAL A 171 11.42 21.09 -11.74
CA VAL A 171 10.49 21.25 -12.86
C VAL A 171 10.19 22.73 -13.10
N GLY A 172 9.94 23.49 -12.03
CA GLY A 172 9.56 24.88 -12.14
C GLY A 172 10.64 25.78 -12.75
N ALA A 173 11.91 25.43 -12.57
CA ALA A 173 13.03 26.22 -13.08
C ALA A 173 13.40 25.91 -14.55
N LEU A 174 12.92 24.80 -15.11
CA LEU A 174 13.20 24.41 -16.50
C LEU A 174 12.69 25.45 -17.51
N VAL A 175 11.50 25.99 -17.31
CA VAL A 175 10.89 26.97 -18.24
C VAL A 175 11.66 28.29 -18.25
N PRO A 176 11.92 28.97 -17.11
CA PRO A 176 12.76 30.16 -17.08
C PRO A 176 14.15 29.93 -17.67
N LEU A 177 14.77 28.77 -17.41
CA LEU A 177 16.08 28.42 -17.98
C LEU A 177 16.01 28.24 -19.51
N ALA A 178 15.01 27.53 -20.03
CA ALA A 178 14.81 27.36 -21.47
C ALA A 178 14.63 28.72 -22.17
N LEU A 179 13.88 29.65 -21.55
CA LEU A 179 13.70 31.01 -22.06
C LEU A 179 15.01 31.80 -22.07
N LEU A 180 15.85 31.66 -21.04
CA LEU A 180 17.17 32.30 -20.98
C LEU A 180 18.09 31.79 -22.10
N LEU A 181 18.11 30.47 -22.30
CA LEU A 181 18.93 29.83 -23.34
C LEU A 181 18.45 30.21 -24.75
N ARG A 182 17.13 30.28 -24.97
CA ARG A 182 16.56 30.77 -26.24
C ARG A 182 16.91 32.23 -26.50
N ALA A 183 16.87 33.09 -25.46
CA ALA A 183 17.24 34.49 -25.58
C ALA A 183 18.74 34.69 -25.90
N ALA A 184 19.62 33.82 -25.38
CA ALA A 184 21.06 33.87 -25.62
C ALA A 184 21.53 33.17 -26.92
N ASN A 185 20.62 32.50 -27.63
CA ASN A 185 20.91 31.77 -28.86
C ASN A 185 21.23 32.68 -30.07
N PRO A 186 20.36 33.64 -30.48
CA PRO A 186 20.64 34.51 -31.62
C PRO A 186 21.83 35.43 -31.35
N ASP A 187 22.48 35.95 -32.39
CA ASP A 187 23.62 36.86 -32.25
C ASP A 187 23.26 38.15 -31.52
N ALA A 188 22.03 38.65 -31.71
CA ALA A 188 21.51 39.80 -30.98
C ALA A 188 21.45 39.60 -29.44
N GLY A 189 21.49 38.34 -28.96
CA GLY A 189 21.50 37.99 -27.53
C GLY A 189 22.84 37.44 -27.05
N ALA A 190 23.92 37.60 -27.82
CA ALA A 190 25.22 37.03 -27.51
C ALA A 190 25.81 37.53 -26.18
N ASP A 191 25.42 38.73 -25.73
CA ASP A 191 25.83 39.33 -24.45
C ASP A 191 25.42 38.47 -23.24
N ALA A 192 24.31 37.73 -23.34
CA ALA A 192 23.81 36.88 -22.26
C ALA A 192 24.42 35.47 -22.22
N ARG A 193 25.23 35.05 -23.21
CA ARG A 193 25.77 33.67 -23.30
C ARG A 193 26.56 33.24 -22.04
N PRO A 194 27.50 34.04 -21.49
CA PRO A 194 28.23 33.65 -20.29
C PRO A 194 27.33 33.54 -19.05
N TYR A 195 26.30 34.38 -18.98
CA TYR A 195 25.30 34.36 -17.92
C TYR A 195 24.43 33.09 -18.02
N ALA A 196 23.95 32.75 -19.22
CA ALA A 196 23.15 31.56 -19.48
C ALA A 196 23.93 30.25 -19.22
N VAL A 197 25.20 30.17 -19.61
CA VAL A 197 26.05 29.00 -19.34
C VAL A 197 26.27 28.81 -17.83
N ARG A 198 26.52 29.89 -17.10
CA ARG A 198 26.66 29.85 -15.62
C ARG A 198 25.37 29.38 -14.96
N ALA A 199 24.24 29.93 -15.37
CA ALA A 199 22.92 29.56 -14.90
C ALA A 199 22.64 28.07 -15.14
N ALA A 200 22.89 27.57 -16.36
CA ALA A 200 22.71 26.16 -16.71
C ALA A 200 23.59 25.20 -15.89
N ARG A 201 24.85 25.57 -15.61
CA ARG A 201 25.75 24.75 -14.76
C ARG A 201 25.27 24.67 -13.31
N ARG A 202 24.90 25.80 -12.73
CA ARG A 202 24.37 25.85 -11.36
C ARG A 202 23.07 25.06 -11.26
N PHE A 203 22.19 25.20 -12.26
CA PHE A 203 20.95 24.44 -12.33
C PHE A 203 21.20 22.95 -12.45
N SER A 204 22.13 22.51 -13.30
CA SER A 204 22.49 21.09 -13.41
C SER A 204 23.00 20.49 -12.09
N GLY A 205 23.74 21.26 -11.29
CA GLY A 205 24.15 20.88 -9.94
C GLY A 205 22.96 20.74 -8.98
N ALA A 206 22.12 21.78 -8.89
CA ALA A 206 20.94 21.79 -8.04
C ALA A 206 19.89 20.73 -8.44
N ALA A 207 19.68 20.52 -9.74
CA ALA A 207 18.76 19.54 -10.29
C ALA A 207 19.17 18.11 -9.93
N LEU A 208 20.48 17.81 -9.83
CA LEU A 208 20.93 16.50 -9.33
C LEU A 208 20.53 16.29 -7.87
N ILE A 209 20.76 17.28 -7.00
CA ILE A 209 20.38 17.21 -5.58
C ILE A 209 18.85 17.04 -5.46
N ALA A 210 18.09 17.87 -6.19
CA ALA A 210 16.63 17.77 -6.24
C ALA A 210 16.16 16.39 -6.73
N MET A 211 16.81 15.83 -7.76
CA MET A 211 16.48 14.50 -8.28
C MET A 211 16.75 13.38 -7.26
N LEU A 212 17.86 13.44 -6.54
CA LEU A 212 18.17 12.47 -5.47
C LEU A 212 17.12 12.53 -4.35
N LEU A 213 16.74 13.73 -3.93
CA LEU A 213 15.68 13.95 -2.94
C LEU A 213 14.31 13.47 -3.45
N LEU A 214 13.97 13.73 -4.71
CA LEU A 214 12.74 13.26 -5.35
C LEU A 214 12.69 11.73 -5.44
N MET A 215 13.82 11.09 -5.74
CA MET A 215 13.89 9.63 -5.79
C MET A 215 13.75 9.02 -4.39
N ALA A 216 14.45 9.55 -3.39
CA ALA A 216 14.33 9.09 -2.01
C ALA A 216 12.91 9.28 -1.46
N SER A 217 12.36 10.49 -1.57
CA SER A 217 10.98 10.79 -1.14
C SER A 217 9.93 10.02 -1.93
N GLY A 218 10.13 9.82 -3.23
CA GLY A 218 9.25 9.03 -4.09
C GLY A 218 9.22 7.55 -3.71
N VAL A 219 10.37 6.96 -3.38
CA VAL A 219 10.45 5.58 -2.87
C VAL A 219 9.75 5.48 -1.52
N MET A 220 10.01 6.39 -0.58
CA MET A 220 9.34 6.38 0.72
C MET A 220 7.82 6.49 0.59
N ASN A 221 7.33 7.41 -0.25
CA ASN A 221 5.89 7.54 -0.53
C ASN A 221 5.30 6.27 -1.18
N ALA A 222 6.03 5.64 -2.12
CA ALA A 222 5.57 4.41 -2.77
C ALA A 222 5.46 3.24 -1.79
N LEU A 223 6.45 3.06 -0.90
CA LEU A 223 6.45 2.01 0.11
C LEU A 223 5.28 2.12 1.08
N VAL A 224 4.84 3.35 1.37
CA VAL A 224 3.73 3.61 2.28
C VAL A 224 2.38 3.42 1.61
N GLN A 225 2.25 3.70 0.31
CA GLN A 225 0.98 3.64 -0.41
C GLN A 225 0.74 2.30 -1.13
N ILE A 226 1.79 1.52 -1.39
CA ILE A 226 1.74 0.28 -2.16
C ILE A 226 2.34 -0.86 -1.34
N GLU A 227 1.46 -1.69 -0.77
CA GLU A 227 1.85 -2.77 0.14
C GLU A 227 2.27 -4.06 -0.59
N SER A 228 1.97 -4.19 -1.90
CA SER A 228 2.26 -5.41 -2.65
C SER A 228 2.38 -5.20 -4.17
N ILE A 229 2.96 -6.20 -4.85
CA ILE A 229 3.01 -6.26 -6.33
C ILE A 229 1.59 -6.30 -6.92
N ALA A 230 0.67 -6.98 -6.25
CA ALA A 230 -0.74 -7.00 -6.64
C ALA A 230 -1.36 -5.60 -6.57
N ALA A 231 -1.07 -4.82 -5.53
CA ALA A 231 -1.51 -3.44 -5.43
C ALA A 231 -0.89 -2.55 -6.53
N LEU A 232 0.37 -2.80 -6.90
CA LEU A 232 1.06 -2.07 -7.97
C LEU A 232 0.44 -2.31 -9.35
N ALA A 233 0.13 -3.56 -9.71
CA ALA A 233 -0.40 -3.91 -11.02
C ALA A 233 -1.93 -3.79 -11.11
N GLY A 234 -2.63 -4.12 -10.03
CA GLY A 234 -4.08 -4.30 -10.01
C GLY A 234 -4.89 -3.05 -9.68
N THR A 235 -4.29 -2.02 -9.08
CA THR A 235 -4.99 -0.77 -8.72
C THR A 235 -4.78 0.33 -9.76
N ALA A 236 -5.72 1.28 -9.84
CA ALA A 236 -5.56 2.45 -10.71
C ALA A 236 -4.37 3.32 -10.28
N HIS A 237 -4.16 3.46 -8.97
CA HIS A 237 -3.04 4.22 -8.39
C HIS A 237 -1.69 3.59 -8.75
N GLY A 238 -1.55 2.27 -8.62
CA GLY A 238 -0.33 1.54 -8.98
C GLY A 238 0.02 1.65 -10.46
N ARG A 239 -0.97 1.55 -11.36
CA ARG A 239 -0.77 1.74 -12.80
C ARG A 239 -0.32 3.16 -13.17
N LEU A 240 -0.85 4.18 -12.51
CA LEU A 240 -0.39 5.56 -12.70
C LEU A 240 1.05 5.76 -12.20
N LEU A 241 1.45 5.10 -11.10
CA LEU A 241 2.84 5.09 -10.67
C LEU A 241 3.74 4.42 -11.73
N LEU A 242 3.35 3.28 -12.28
CA LEU A 242 4.10 2.62 -13.36
C LEU A 242 4.24 3.53 -14.59
N ALA A 243 3.18 4.24 -14.98
CA ALA A 243 3.25 5.25 -16.03
C ALA A 243 4.21 6.40 -15.68
N LYS A 244 4.19 6.87 -14.43
CA LYS A 244 5.12 7.91 -13.93
C LYS A 244 6.57 7.44 -14.02
N LEU A 245 6.85 6.20 -13.65
CA LEU A 245 8.18 5.59 -13.77
C LEU A 245 8.61 5.42 -15.23
N ALA A 246 7.70 5.01 -16.12
CA ALA A 246 7.95 4.86 -17.55
C ALA A 246 8.33 6.20 -18.22
N VAL A 247 7.77 7.33 -17.76
CA VAL A 247 8.14 8.67 -18.22
C VAL A 247 9.44 9.17 -17.56
N LEU A 248 9.66 8.83 -16.28
CA LEU A 248 10.86 9.23 -15.54
C LEU A 248 12.14 8.63 -16.14
N VAL A 249 12.11 7.38 -16.61
CA VAL A 249 13.29 6.70 -17.17
C VAL A 249 13.90 7.46 -18.36
N PRO A 250 13.14 7.84 -19.42
CA PRO A 250 13.63 8.72 -20.48
C PRO A 250 14.19 10.06 -19.97
N ILE A 251 13.52 10.72 -19.01
CA ILE A 251 14.00 11.99 -18.43
C ILE A 251 15.37 11.80 -17.78
N LEU A 252 15.59 10.73 -17.02
CA LEU A 252 16.90 10.44 -16.41
C LEU A 252 17.96 10.17 -17.48
N GLY A 253 17.61 9.43 -18.53
CA GLY A 253 18.50 9.22 -19.68
C GLY A 253 18.89 10.53 -20.35
N LEU A 254 17.91 11.42 -20.56
CA LEU A 254 18.14 12.75 -21.10
C LEU A 254 19.06 13.58 -20.17
N ALA A 255 18.77 13.61 -18.86
CA ALA A 255 19.56 14.34 -17.88
C ALA A 255 21.03 13.88 -17.85
N ILE A 256 21.28 12.56 -17.96
CA ILE A 256 22.63 11.99 -18.05
C ILE A 256 23.34 12.48 -19.32
N VAL A 257 22.68 12.43 -20.49
CA VAL A 257 23.26 12.92 -21.76
C VAL A 257 23.55 14.42 -21.69
N ASN A 258 22.65 15.21 -21.13
CA ASN A 258 22.82 16.65 -20.95
C ASN A 258 24.05 16.95 -20.10
N ARG A 259 24.18 16.28 -18.95
CA ARG A 259 25.28 16.51 -18.00
C ARG A 259 26.63 16.00 -18.50
N THR A 260 26.67 14.86 -19.18
CA THR A 260 27.92 14.20 -19.57
C THR A 260 28.44 14.60 -20.95
N ARG A 261 27.57 15.06 -21.86
CA ARG A 261 27.95 15.40 -23.24
C ARG A 261 27.71 16.86 -23.60
N ILE A 262 26.51 17.38 -23.34
CA ILE A 262 26.11 18.71 -23.83
C ILE A 262 26.72 19.84 -22.98
N LEU A 263 26.59 19.75 -21.65
CA LEU A 263 27.06 20.78 -20.74
C LEU A 263 28.59 20.99 -20.79
N PRO A 264 29.45 19.95 -20.85
CA PRO A 264 30.89 20.13 -21.01
C PRO A 264 31.27 20.79 -22.35
N ALA A 265 30.56 20.46 -23.43
CA ALA A 265 30.80 21.02 -24.77
C ALA A 265 30.59 22.54 -24.87
N LEU A 266 29.89 23.16 -23.90
CA LEU A 266 29.74 24.61 -23.80
C LEU A 266 31.01 25.33 -23.33
N SER A 267 32.04 24.59 -22.91
CA SER A 267 33.33 25.12 -22.42
C SER A 267 34.45 25.03 -23.45
N GLY A 268 34.21 24.40 -24.61
CA GLY A 268 35.22 24.19 -25.64
C GLY A 268 35.69 25.51 -26.26
N SER A 269 36.99 25.69 -26.38
CA SER A 269 37.68 26.95 -26.69
C SER A 269 37.72 27.37 -28.17
N GLY A 270 36.79 26.89 -29.02
CA GLY A 270 36.94 27.10 -30.48
C GLY A 270 35.68 27.30 -31.35
N GLY A 271 34.47 27.40 -30.80
CA GLY A 271 33.26 27.55 -31.62
C GLY A 271 32.03 28.13 -30.92
N ARG A 272 31.04 28.58 -31.70
CA ARG A 272 29.73 29.04 -31.20
C ARG A 272 29.09 27.94 -30.34
N PRO A 273 28.83 28.18 -29.04
CA PRO A 273 28.24 27.15 -28.20
C PRO A 273 26.81 26.83 -28.71
N PRO A 274 26.43 25.54 -28.81
CA PRO A 274 25.16 25.12 -29.43
C PRO A 274 23.95 25.39 -28.52
N MET A 275 23.66 26.66 -28.25
CA MET A 275 22.59 27.14 -27.38
C MET A 275 21.22 26.58 -27.79
N HIS A 276 20.92 26.54 -29.10
CA HIS A 276 19.70 25.94 -29.64
C HIS A 276 19.50 24.49 -29.21
N ARG A 277 20.55 23.65 -29.26
CA ARG A 277 20.44 22.24 -28.90
C ARG A 277 20.13 22.08 -27.41
N LEU A 278 20.80 22.85 -26.55
CA LEU A 278 20.53 22.85 -25.13
C LEU A 278 19.12 23.38 -24.81
N ALA A 279 18.69 24.46 -25.45
CA ALA A 279 17.35 25.02 -25.28
C ALA A 279 16.25 24.05 -25.73
N ALA A 280 16.44 23.35 -26.85
CA ALA A 280 15.52 22.30 -27.31
C ALA A 280 15.47 21.13 -26.32
N PHE A 281 16.62 20.73 -25.78
CA PHE A 281 16.73 19.64 -24.81
C PHE A 281 16.00 19.95 -23.49
N VAL A 282 16.29 21.12 -22.89
CA VAL A 282 15.61 21.59 -21.68
C VAL A 282 14.11 21.77 -21.94
N GLY A 283 13.72 22.22 -23.15
CA GLY A 283 12.32 22.28 -23.56
C GLY A 283 11.64 20.91 -23.60
N GLY A 284 12.32 19.89 -24.15
CA GLY A 284 11.82 18.50 -24.15
C GLY A 284 11.70 17.93 -22.73
N GLU A 285 12.68 18.16 -21.86
CA GLU A 285 12.62 17.80 -20.44
C GLU A 285 11.43 18.47 -19.74
N ALA A 286 11.18 19.76 -20.02
CA ALA A 286 10.05 20.50 -19.45
C ALA A 286 8.70 19.90 -19.86
N VAL A 287 8.53 19.52 -21.14
CA VAL A 287 7.30 18.87 -21.61
C VAL A 287 7.08 17.52 -20.91
N LEU A 288 8.11 16.67 -20.82
CA LEU A 288 8.00 15.39 -20.12
C LEU A 288 7.73 15.58 -18.62
N ALA A 289 8.32 16.60 -18.00
CA ALA A 289 8.06 16.94 -16.60
C ALA A 289 6.63 17.43 -16.36
N LEU A 290 6.02 18.16 -17.31
CA LEU A 290 4.60 18.53 -17.26
C LEU A 290 3.68 17.30 -17.37
N VAL A 291 4.06 16.30 -18.17
CA VAL A 291 3.37 15.00 -18.22
C VAL A 291 3.49 14.27 -16.88
N LEU A 292 4.67 14.26 -16.23
CA LEU A 292 4.82 13.71 -14.88
C LEU A 292 3.92 14.41 -13.86
N LEU A 293 3.77 15.73 -13.95
CA LEU A 293 2.84 16.48 -13.10
C LEU A 293 1.38 16.12 -13.36
N ALA A 294 1.00 15.86 -14.61
CA ALA A 294 -0.35 15.39 -14.96
C ALA A 294 -0.65 14.01 -14.37
N LEU A 295 0.32 13.08 -14.48
CA LEU A 295 0.22 11.76 -13.85
C LEU A 295 0.14 11.87 -12.32
N ALA A 296 0.95 12.74 -11.70
CA ALA A 296 0.90 12.98 -10.27
C ALA A 296 -0.45 13.57 -9.82
N ALA A 297 -1.00 14.54 -10.56
CA ALA A 297 -2.33 15.09 -10.30
C ALA A 297 -3.43 14.02 -10.43
N ALA A 298 -3.33 13.15 -11.44
CA ALA A 298 -4.25 12.02 -11.59
C ALA A 298 -4.16 11.04 -10.41
N MET A 299 -2.96 10.78 -9.89
CA MET A 299 -2.77 9.94 -8.69
C MET A 299 -3.39 10.54 -7.42
N THR A 300 -3.42 11.88 -7.30
CA THR A 300 -4.10 12.55 -6.17
C THR A 300 -5.62 12.36 -6.21
N LEU A 301 -6.19 12.11 -7.39
CA LEU A 301 -7.62 11.87 -7.58
C LEU A 301 -8.02 10.39 -7.43
N THR A 302 -7.06 9.47 -7.32
CA THR A 302 -7.34 8.05 -7.09
C THR A 302 -7.23 7.69 -5.61
N THR A 303 -7.96 6.66 -5.20
CA THR A 303 -7.76 6.02 -3.90
C THR A 303 -6.35 5.42 -3.84
N PRO A 304 -5.60 5.60 -2.74
CA PRO A 304 -4.30 4.97 -2.59
C PRO A 304 -4.39 3.44 -2.72
N ALA A 305 -3.36 2.81 -3.29
CA ALA A 305 -3.41 1.39 -3.63
C ALA A 305 -3.62 0.47 -2.41
N ARG A 306 -3.17 0.89 -1.23
CA ARG A 306 -3.40 0.18 0.03
C ARG A 306 -4.88 0.11 0.47
N HIS A 307 -5.72 1.01 -0.03
CA HIS A 307 -7.15 1.09 0.30
C HIS A 307 -8.06 0.62 -0.85
N ASP A 308 -7.48 0.21 -1.98
CA ASP A 308 -8.20 -0.24 -3.16
C ASP A 308 -7.93 -1.74 -3.40
N PRO A 309 -8.95 -2.62 -3.37
CA PRO A 309 -8.74 -4.04 -3.59
C PRO A 309 -8.19 -4.27 -5.02
N PRO A 310 -7.02 -4.90 -5.18
CA PRO A 310 -6.40 -5.04 -6.49
C PRO A 310 -7.19 -6.00 -7.38
N VAL A 311 -7.46 -5.58 -8.62
CA VAL A 311 -7.97 -6.45 -9.68
C VAL A 311 -6.77 -6.96 -10.49
N TRP A 312 -6.39 -8.21 -10.27
CA TRP A 312 -5.19 -8.76 -10.88
C TRP A 312 -5.34 -8.87 -12.41
N PRO A 313 -4.45 -8.24 -13.21
CA PRO A 313 -4.64 -8.14 -14.65
C PRO A 313 -4.10 -9.33 -15.45
N PHE A 314 -3.36 -10.24 -14.82
CA PHE A 314 -2.69 -11.35 -15.50
C PHE A 314 -3.41 -12.68 -15.22
N PRO A 315 -3.47 -13.62 -16.18
CA PRO A 315 -4.08 -14.93 -15.96
C PRO A 315 -3.20 -15.87 -15.12
N PHE A 316 -2.06 -15.39 -14.63
CA PHE A 316 -1.10 -16.19 -13.88
C PHE A 316 -0.51 -15.42 -12.69
N ARG A 317 0.00 -16.15 -11.71
CA ARG A 317 0.86 -15.65 -10.64
C ARG A 317 2.03 -16.60 -10.40
N LEU A 318 3.03 -16.11 -9.69
CA LEU A 318 4.15 -16.94 -9.22
C LEU A 318 3.84 -17.43 -7.80
N SER A 319 3.87 -18.75 -7.57
CA SER A 319 3.65 -19.36 -6.25
C SER A 319 4.91 -20.10 -5.80
N PRO A 320 5.68 -19.56 -4.84
CA PRO A 320 6.87 -20.24 -4.33
C PRO A 320 6.52 -21.54 -3.57
N ASP A 321 5.28 -21.69 -3.10
CA ASP A 321 4.80 -22.89 -2.39
C ASP A 321 5.00 -24.18 -3.17
N ILE A 322 5.00 -24.11 -4.51
CA ILE A 322 5.28 -25.27 -5.38
C ILE A 322 6.67 -25.85 -5.12
N LEU A 323 7.65 -25.03 -4.72
CA LEU A 323 9.00 -25.47 -4.35
C LEU A 323 9.00 -26.34 -3.10
N THR A 324 7.98 -26.20 -2.24
CA THR A 324 7.80 -27.03 -1.04
C THR A 324 7.02 -28.29 -1.35
N ASP A 325 5.99 -28.21 -2.19
CA ASP A 325 5.09 -29.33 -2.46
C ASP A 325 5.65 -30.32 -3.50
N VAL A 326 6.52 -29.87 -4.42
CA VAL A 326 7.04 -30.69 -5.53
C VAL A 326 8.57 -30.65 -5.59
N PRO A 327 9.28 -31.67 -5.05
CA PRO A 327 10.75 -31.70 -5.01
C PRO A 327 11.43 -31.59 -6.38
N ALA A 328 10.81 -32.12 -7.44
CA ALA A 328 11.31 -32.02 -8.80
C ALA A 328 11.35 -30.55 -9.30
N THR A 329 10.34 -29.75 -8.92
CA THR A 329 10.26 -28.33 -9.27
C THR A 329 11.34 -27.53 -8.55
N ARG A 330 11.61 -27.83 -7.27
CA ARG A 330 12.71 -27.22 -6.51
C ARG A 330 14.06 -27.36 -7.23
N ARG A 331 14.36 -28.56 -7.72
CA ARG A 331 15.61 -28.84 -8.44
C ARG A 331 15.72 -28.03 -9.74
N ARG A 332 14.63 -27.98 -10.53
CA ARG A 332 14.58 -27.17 -11.77
C ARG A 332 14.78 -25.68 -11.47
N ALA A 333 14.13 -25.18 -10.42
CA ALA A 333 14.29 -23.79 -9.99
C ALA A 333 15.73 -23.43 -9.61
N LEU A 334 16.41 -24.32 -8.88
CA LEU A 334 17.83 -24.13 -8.51
C LEU A 334 18.74 -24.12 -9.74
N LEU A 335 18.58 -25.07 -10.66
CA LEU A 335 19.39 -25.14 -11.89
C LEU A 335 19.16 -23.93 -12.80
N GLY A 336 17.90 -23.52 -12.97
CA GLY A 336 17.56 -22.29 -13.70
C GLY A 336 18.14 -21.04 -13.05
N GLY A 337 18.04 -20.94 -11.72
CA GLY A 337 18.61 -19.84 -10.94
C GLY A 337 20.12 -19.73 -11.09
N GLN A 338 20.85 -20.85 -11.00
CA GLN A 338 22.30 -20.90 -11.23
C GLN A 338 22.65 -20.43 -12.65
N THR A 339 21.90 -20.87 -13.65
CA THR A 339 22.10 -20.46 -15.06
C THR A 339 21.90 -18.94 -15.24
N ALA A 340 20.89 -18.36 -14.59
CA ALA A 340 20.63 -16.91 -14.61
C ALA A 340 21.75 -16.12 -13.91
N VAL A 341 22.27 -16.62 -12.78
CA VAL A 341 23.41 -16.01 -12.07
C VAL A 341 24.67 -16.01 -12.95
N VAL A 342 24.97 -17.11 -13.64
CA VAL A 342 26.09 -17.15 -14.60
C VAL A 342 25.91 -16.09 -15.69
N GLY A 343 24.70 -15.97 -16.25
CA GLY A 343 24.38 -14.92 -17.21
C GLY A 343 24.61 -13.50 -16.67
N LEU A 344 24.23 -13.23 -15.41
CA LEU A 344 24.46 -11.93 -14.76
C LEU A 344 25.96 -11.65 -14.56
N VAL A 345 26.75 -12.64 -14.16
CA VAL A 345 28.21 -12.53 -14.04
C VAL A 345 28.84 -12.21 -15.39
N VAL A 346 28.42 -12.87 -16.47
CA VAL A 346 28.88 -12.57 -17.84
C VAL A 346 28.50 -11.15 -18.25
N LEU A 347 27.31 -10.67 -17.88
CA LEU A 347 26.87 -9.30 -18.14
C LEU A 347 27.77 -8.28 -17.44
N ILE A 348 28.07 -8.48 -16.17
CA ILE A 348 28.98 -7.61 -15.39
C ILE A 348 30.39 -7.63 -16.00
N ALA A 349 30.93 -8.82 -16.29
CA ALA A 349 32.24 -8.98 -16.92
C ALA A 349 32.33 -8.29 -18.30
N SER A 350 31.22 -8.19 -19.04
CA SER A 350 31.17 -7.49 -20.34
C SER A 350 31.50 -6.00 -20.27
N PHE A 351 31.39 -5.38 -19.10
CA PHE A 351 31.75 -3.97 -18.89
C PHE A 351 33.26 -3.76 -18.68
N VAL A 352 33.98 -4.80 -18.23
CA VAL A 352 35.44 -4.77 -18.04
C VAL A 352 36.16 -5.16 -19.33
N VAL A 353 35.68 -6.19 -20.03
CA VAL A 353 36.34 -6.73 -21.23
C VAL A 353 35.88 -6.00 -22.51
N ARG A 354 36.54 -4.89 -22.84
CA ARG A 354 36.18 -4.04 -24.00
C ARG A 354 36.22 -4.79 -25.35
N ARG A 355 37.11 -5.78 -25.52
CA ARG A 355 37.35 -6.49 -26.79
C ARG A 355 36.23 -7.47 -27.20
N ARG A 356 35.40 -7.97 -26.26
CA ARG A 356 34.32 -8.94 -26.52
C ARG A 356 32.96 -8.54 -25.94
N ARG A 357 32.74 -7.25 -25.68
CA ARG A 357 31.53 -6.74 -25.01
C ARG A 357 30.20 -7.15 -25.67
N VAL A 358 30.13 -7.17 -27.00
CA VAL A 358 28.89 -7.49 -27.75
C VAL A 358 28.52 -8.97 -27.65
N PRO A 359 29.38 -9.94 -28.01
CA PRO A 359 29.04 -11.35 -27.87
C PRO A 359 28.84 -11.77 -26.41
N MET A 360 29.56 -11.18 -25.46
CA MET A 360 29.34 -11.43 -24.03
C MET A 360 27.96 -10.95 -23.56
N ARG A 361 27.52 -9.76 -23.99
CA ARG A 361 26.16 -9.27 -23.67
C ARG A 361 25.08 -10.16 -24.29
N ALA A 362 25.26 -10.60 -25.53
CA ALA A 362 24.33 -11.52 -26.17
C ALA A 362 24.25 -12.86 -25.40
N ALA A 363 25.40 -13.46 -25.08
CA ALA A 363 25.46 -14.69 -24.29
C ALA A 363 24.83 -14.52 -22.89
N ALA A 364 25.10 -13.40 -22.23
CA ALA A 364 24.49 -13.07 -20.94
C ALA A 364 22.96 -13.01 -21.02
N VAL A 365 22.41 -12.34 -22.04
CA VAL A 365 20.96 -12.26 -22.26
C VAL A 365 20.35 -13.64 -22.48
N VAL A 366 20.98 -14.49 -23.29
CA VAL A 366 20.50 -15.87 -23.53
C VAL A 366 20.53 -16.69 -22.25
N LEU A 367 21.61 -16.64 -21.48
CA LEU A 367 21.74 -17.37 -20.21
C LEU A 367 20.72 -16.89 -19.17
N ILE A 368 20.52 -15.57 -19.05
CA ILE A 368 19.51 -15.00 -18.16
C ILE A 368 18.11 -15.43 -18.59
N ALA A 369 17.77 -15.33 -19.87
CA ALA A 369 16.45 -15.71 -20.38
C ALA A 369 16.17 -17.21 -20.19
N THR A 370 17.15 -18.06 -20.48
CA THR A 370 17.05 -19.52 -20.31
C THR A 370 16.94 -19.89 -18.83
N GLY A 371 17.80 -19.34 -17.99
CA GLY A 371 17.77 -19.57 -16.54
C GLY A 371 16.47 -19.08 -15.89
N ALA A 372 15.98 -17.92 -16.30
CA ALA A 372 14.68 -17.39 -15.88
C ALA A 372 13.52 -18.29 -16.36
N GLY A 373 13.53 -18.75 -17.61
CA GLY A 373 12.51 -19.66 -18.13
C GLY A 373 12.46 -20.98 -17.36
N VAL A 374 13.62 -21.61 -17.11
CA VAL A 374 13.69 -22.88 -16.37
C VAL A 374 13.28 -22.71 -14.90
N SER A 375 13.59 -21.56 -14.28
CA SER A 375 13.29 -21.32 -12.86
C SER A 375 11.87 -20.80 -12.59
N LEU A 376 11.37 -19.89 -13.42
CA LEU A 376 10.10 -19.21 -13.17
C LEU A 376 8.91 -19.96 -13.75
N LEU A 377 9.04 -20.59 -14.93
CA LEU A 377 7.90 -21.24 -15.59
C LEU A 377 7.24 -22.33 -14.74
N PRO A 378 7.98 -23.16 -13.97
CA PRO A 378 7.36 -24.12 -13.05
C PRO A 378 6.62 -23.51 -11.84
N LEU A 379 6.86 -22.22 -11.55
CA LEU A 379 6.21 -21.48 -10.46
C LEU A 379 4.91 -20.79 -10.91
N VAL A 380 4.65 -20.77 -12.22
CA VAL A 380 3.47 -20.16 -12.81
C VAL A 380 2.25 -21.01 -12.47
N VAL A 381 1.32 -20.43 -11.71
CA VAL A 381 -0.01 -20.97 -11.46
C VAL A 381 -1.07 -20.05 -12.01
N ASP A 382 -2.23 -20.62 -12.32
CA ASP A 382 -3.39 -19.83 -12.72
C ASP A 382 -3.73 -18.79 -11.66
N ALA A 383 -3.98 -17.57 -12.11
CA ALA A 383 -4.49 -16.49 -11.28
C ALA A 383 -5.75 -15.90 -11.90
N TYR A 384 -6.51 -15.25 -11.05
CA TYR A 384 -7.81 -14.70 -11.36
C TYR A 384 -7.87 -13.23 -10.96
N PRO A 385 -8.79 -12.43 -11.53
CA PRO A 385 -8.95 -11.03 -11.17
C PRO A 385 -9.10 -10.79 -9.67
N THR A 386 -9.71 -11.72 -8.93
CA THR A 386 -9.90 -11.61 -7.47
C THR A 386 -8.81 -12.29 -6.66
N THR A 387 -7.76 -12.87 -7.24
CA THR A 387 -6.73 -13.64 -6.51
C THR A 387 -6.20 -12.94 -5.26
N TYR A 388 -5.90 -11.65 -5.36
CA TYR A 388 -5.34 -10.84 -4.26
C TYR A 388 -6.39 -9.98 -3.54
N ARG A 389 -7.68 -10.26 -3.77
CA ARG A 389 -8.78 -9.59 -3.07
C ARG A 389 -8.87 -10.13 -1.64
N ARG A 390 -8.78 -9.24 -0.65
CA ARG A 390 -9.00 -9.59 0.76
C ARG A 390 -10.49 -9.85 1.01
N PRO A 391 -10.86 -10.87 1.83
CA PRO A 391 -12.25 -11.10 2.21
C PRO A 391 -12.82 -9.89 2.96
N PRO A 392 -14.04 -9.43 2.64
CA PRO A 392 -14.71 -8.40 3.43
C PRO A 392 -15.31 -8.96 4.73
N VAL A 393 -15.51 -10.27 4.82
CA VAL A 393 -16.01 -10.98 6.00
C VAL A 393 -14.81 -11.49 6.80
N THR A 394 -14.79 -11.28 8.12
CA THR A 394 -13.72 -11.76 9.00
C THR A 394 -13.79 -13.28 9.17
N TYR A 395 -12.67 -13.91 9.56
CA TYR A 395 -12.62 -15.33 9.88
C TYR A 395 -13.23 -15.60 11.27
N HIS A 396 -14.56 -15.48 11.34
CA HIS A 396 -15.35 -15.53 12.57
C HIS A 396 -16.23 -16.79 12.62
N ALA A 397 -16.46 -17.34 13.82
CA ALA A 397 -17.22 -18.56 14.05
C ALA A 397 -18.65 -18.50 13.44
N THR A 398 -19.32 -17.35 13.58
CA THR A 398 -20.65 -17.13 12.97
C THR A 398 -20.61 -17.23 11.43
N SER A 399 -19.57 -16.71 10.78
CA SER A 399 -19.39 -16.81 9.33
C SER A 399 -19.06 -18.24 8.89
N ILE A 400 -18.23 -18.95 9.68
CA ILE A 400 -17.89 -20.36 9.42
C ILE A 400 -19.13 -21.25 9.56
N ALA A 401 -19.93 -21.08 10.63
CA ALA A 401 -21.17 -21.80 10.85
C ALA A 401 -22.20 -21.50 9.75
N ALA A 402 -22.40 -20.22 9.40
CA ALA A 402 -23.23 -19.81 8.29
C ALA A 402 -22.76 -20.42 6.95
N GLY A 403 -21.45 -20.48 6.73
CA GLY A 403 -20.82 -21.07 5.55
C GLY A 403 -21.00 -22.59 5.48
N MET A 404 -20.99 -23.27 6.64
CA MET A 404 -21.26 -24.71 6.74
C MET A 404 -22.66 -25.06 6.22
N VAL A 405 -23.68 -24.26 6.57
CA VAL A 405 -25.05 -24.46 6.10
C VAL A 405 -25.11 -24.39 4.57
N VAL A 406 -24.56 -23.32 3.99
CA VAL A 406 -24.52 -23.12 2.53
C VAL A 406 -23.73 -24.23 1.84
N TYR A 407 -22.60 -24.66 2.44
CA TYR A 407 -21.78 -25.74 1.90
C TYR A 407 -22.54 -27.07 1.85
N ARG A 408 -23.29 -27.41 2.91
CA ARG A 408 -24.11 -28.64 2.94
C ARG A 408 -25.19 -28.62 1.86
N GLU A 409 -25.83 -27.48 1.65
CA GLU A 409 -26.90 -27.31 0.66
C GLU A 409 -26.39 -27.36 -0.80
N HIS A 410 -25.19 -26.83 -1.06
CA HIS A 410 -24.75 -26.55 -2.44
C HIS A 410 -23.47 -27.26 -2.89
N CYS A 411 -22.60 -27.66 -1.96
CA CYS A 411 -21.24 -28.13 -2.28
C CYS A 411 -21.01 -29.60 -1.88
N ALA A 412 -21.63 -30.05 -0.79
CA ALA A 412 -21.35 -31.36 -0.19
C ALA A 412 -21.70 -32.55 -1.10
N ALA A 413 -22.62 -32.38 -2.05
CA ALA A 413 -23.00 -33.43 -3.00
C ALA A 413 -21.81 -33.91 -3.86
N CYS A 414 -20.87 -33.04 -4.20
CA CYS A 414 -19.68 -33.38 -5.00
C CYS A 414 -18.39 -33.42 -4.15
N HIS A 415 -18.28 -32.58 -3.12
CA HIS A 415 -17.06 -32.46 -2.31
C HIS A 415 -17.09 -33.31 -1.02
N GLY A 416 -18.22 -33.92 -0.69
CA GLY A 416 -18.46 -34.62 0.58
C GLY A 416 -18.67 -33.64 1.74
N ALA A 417 -19.34 -34.08 2.81
CA ALA A 417 -19.66 -33.21 3.96
C ALA A 417 -18.41 -32.62 4.65
N MET A 418 -17.29 -33.35 4.63
CA MET A 418 -16.02 -32.95 5.25
C MET A 418 -14.98 -32.44 4.23
N GLY A 419 -15.37 -32.21 2.96
CA GLY A 419 -14.46 -31.72 1.92
C GLY A 419 -13.36 -32.69 1.49
N VAL A 420 -13.46 -33.98 1.86
CA VAL A 420 -12.49 -35.03 1.49
C VAL A 420 -12.71 -35.59 0.08
N GLY A 421 -13.78 -35.17 -0.61
CA GLY A 421 -14.20 -35.68 -1.91
C GLY A 421 -15.10 -36.91 -1.83
N GLY A 422 -15.98 -37.08 -2.82
CA GLY A 422 -16.85 -38.26 -2.94
C GLY A 422 -17.51 -38.36 -4.32
N GLY A 423 -17.58 -39.57 -4.89
CA GLY A 423 -18.18 -39.88 -6.22
C GLY A 423 -17.16 -40.34 -7.28
N THR A 424 -17.64 -40.96 -8.38
CA THR A 424 -16.81 -41.52 -9.47
C THR A 424 -16.07 -40.47 -10.33
N SER A 425 -16.29 -39.19 -10.04
CA SER A 425 -15.69 -38.01 -10.72
C SER A 425 -15.04 -37.05 -9.71
N ALA A 426 -14.68 -37.52 -8.52
CA ALA A 426 -14.46 -36.67 -7.36
C ALA A 426 -13.34 -35.62 -7.54
N PRO A 427 -13.63 -34.34 -7.25
CA PRO A 427 -12.62 -33.29 -7.24
C PRO A 427 -11.58 -33.54 -6.13
N ARG A 428 -10.39 -32.98 -6.31
CA ARG A 428 -9.29 -33.01 -5.33
C ARG A 428 -9.80 -32.58 -3.93
N PRO A 429 -9.39 -33.25 -2.83
CA PRO A 429 -9.83 -32.89 -1.49
C PRO A 429 -9.61 -31.41 -1.18
N LEU A 430 -10.64 -30.74 -0.67
CA LEU A 430 -10.58 -29.34 -0.27
C LEU A 430 -9.67 -29.14 0.94
N THR A 431 -9.50 -30.19 1.74
CA THR A 431 -8.58 -30.24 2.89
C THR A 431 -7.10 -30.36 2.50
N SER A 432 -6.80 -30.66 1.23
CA SER A 432 -5.40 -30.85 0.81
C SER A 432 -4.60 -29.54 0.85
N PRO A 433 -3.29 -29.57 1.21
CA PRO A 433 -2.48 -28.36 1.33
C PRO A 433 -2.52 -27.41 0.12
N PRO A 434 -2.52 -27.90 -1.14
CA PRO A 434 -2.59 -27.02 -2.32
C PRO A 434 -3.94 -26.34 -2.53
N THR A 435 -4.99 -26.79 -1.84
CA THR A 435 -6.32 -26.15 -1.83
C THR A 435 -6.48 -25.26 -0.61
N SER A 436 -6.09 -25.72 0.58
CA SER A 436 -6.21 -24.96 1.82
C SER A 436 -5.30 -23.73 1.89
N ARG A 437 -4.14 -23.75 1.20
CA ARG A 437 -3.23 -22.60 1.08
C ARG A 437 -3.56 -21.63 -0.06
N ARG A 438 -4.65 -21.84 -0.81
CA ARG A 438 -5.04 -20.89 -1.87
C ARG A 438 -5.43 -19.55 -1.26
N HIS A 439 -5.20 -18.47 -2.01
CA HIS A 439 -5.70 -17.17 -1.59
C HIS A 439 -7.24 -17.20 -1.54
N ALA A 440 -7.82 -16.60 -0.51
CA ALA A 440 -9.28 -16.58 -0.34
C ALA A 440 -9.99 -15.97 -1.57
N GLY A 441 -9.37 -15.00 -2.23
CA GLY A 441 -9.85 -14.40 -3.46
C GLY A 441 -9.82 -15.33 -4.69
N GLU A 442 -8.95 -16.35 -4.72
CA GLU A 442 -8.97 -17.42 -5.74
C GLU A 442 -10.15 -18.36 -5.50
N LEU A 443 -10.38 -18.75 -4.24
CA LEU A 443 -11.55 -19.55 -3.86
C LEU A 443 -12.83 -18.79 -4.21
N PHE A 444 -12.86 -17.48 -3.98
CA PHE A 444 -13.99 -16.63 -4.37
C PHE A 444 -14.26 -16.63 -5.87
N TRP A 445 -13.22 -16.55 -6.70
CA TRP A 445 -13.38 -16.64 -8.15
C TRP A 445 -14.00 -17.97 -8.56
N LEU A 446 -13.47 -19.07 -8.02
CA LEU A 446 -13.89 -20.43 -8.35
C LEU A 446 -15.31 -20.73 -7.89
N VAL A 447 -15.70 -20.29 -6.69
CA VAL A 447 -17.10 -20.41 -6.22
C VAL A 447 -18.02 -19.54 -7.05
N THR A 448 -17.59 -18.34 -7.44
CA THR A 448 -18.41 -17.41 -8.22
C THR A 448 -18.71 -17.94 -9.62
N HIS A 449 -17.68 -18.34 -10.36
CA HIS A 449 -17.79 -18.69 -11.79
C HIS A 449 -17.84 -20.20 -12.05
N GLY A 450 -17.46 -21.01 -11.06
CA GLY A 450 -17.33 -22.45 -11.23
C GLY A 450 -16.15 -22.84 -12.12
N SER A 451 -16.16 -24.10 -12.53
CA SER A 451 -15.29 -24.66 -13.57
C SER A 451 -16.13 -25.60 -14.43
N PRO A 452 -16.88 -25.09 -15.42
CA PRO A 452 -17.81 -25.89 -16.22
C PRO A 452 -17.13 -27.07 -16.92
N GLY A 453 -15.90 -26.87 -17.41
CA GLY A 453 -15.09 -27.94 -18.01
C GLY A 453 -14.70 -29.07 -17.05
N ARG A 454 -14.87 -28.87 -15.74
CA ARG A 454 -14.66 -29.87 -14.68
C ARG A 454 -15.98 -30.21 -13.95
N GLY A 455 -17.12 -29.76 -14.46
CA GLY A 455 -18.45 -30.02 -13.89
C GLY A 455 -18.81 -29.20 -12.65
N MET A 456 -17.99 -28.23 -12.22
CA MET A 456 -18.32 -27.35 -11.09
C MET A 456 -19.16 -26.15 -11.59
N PRO A 457 -20.41 -25.96 -11.12
CA PRO A 457 -21.23 -24.82 -11.52
C PRO A 457 -20.75 -23.53 -10.85
N GLY A 458 -21.06 -22.38 -11.46
CA GLY A 458 -20.92 -21.06 -10.82
C GLY A 458 -22.10 -20.74 -9.91
N PHE A 459 -21.85 -20.00 -8.83
CA PHE A 459 -22.85 -19.67 -7.81
C PHE A 459 -23.24 -18.19 -7.77
N GLU A 460 -22.78 -17.35 -8.70
CA GLU A 460 -23.10 -15.92 -8.73
C GLU A 460 -24.59 -15.59 -8.75
N THR A 461 -25.37 -16.34 -9.51
CA THR A 461 -26.82 -16.11 -9.63
C THR A 461 -27.62 -16.75 -8.50
N ARG A 462 -27.00 -17.64 -7.70
CA ARG A 462 -27.66 -18.43 -6.64
C ARG A 462 -27.35 -17.93 -5.24
N LEU A 463 -26.14 -17.41 -5.03
CA LEU A 463 -25.64 -16.96 -3.74
C LEU A 463 -25.23 -15.50 -3.80
N ARG A 464 -25.73 -14.70 -2.85
CA ARG A 464 -25.21 -13.35 -2.61
C ARG A 464 -23.74 -13.40 -2.26
N GLU A 465 -23.03 -12.32 -2.54
CA GLU A 465 -21.58 -12.24 -2.31
C GLU A 465 -21.15 -12.58 -0.88
N ALA A 466 -21.83 -12.04 0.13
CA ALA A 466 -21.54 -12.35 1.53
C ALA A 466 -21.60 -13.85 1.84
N ARG A 467 -22.62 -14.56 1.32
CA ARG A 467 -22.79 -16.01 1.51
C ARG A 467 -21.69 -16.82 0.82
N ARG A 468 -21.14 -16.32 -0.30
CA ARG A 468 -19.96 -16.95 -0.94
C ARG A 468 -18.73 -16.80 -0.06
N TRP A 469 -18.54 -15.66 0.60
CA TRP A 469 -17.45 -15.47 1.56
C TRP A 469 -17.61 -16.34 2.82
N ASP A 470 -18.82 -16.52 3.32
CA ASP A 470 -19.09 -17.45 4.43
C ASP A 470 -18.66 -18.88 4.09
N VAL A 471 -19.03 -19.39 2.90
CA VAL A 471 -18.60 -20.71 2.43
C VAL A 471 -17.07 -20.82 2.33
N ILE A 472 -16.40 -19.76 1.89
CA ILE A 472 -14.93 -19.76 1.79
C ILE A 472 -14.29 -19.84 3.18
N ASN A 473 -14.83 -19.13 4.18
CA ASN A 473 -14.38 -19.28 5.56
C ASN A 473 -14.58 -20.72 6.06
N PHE A 474 -15.70 -21.36 5.74
CA PHE A 474 -15.91 -22.78 6.06
C PHE A 474 -14.93 -23.71 5.34
N ILE A 475 -14.66 -23.52 4.04
CA ILE A 475 -13.69 -24.31 3.27
C ILE A 475 -12.28 -24.21 3.89
N ARG A 476 -11.90 -23.01 4.36
CA ARG A 476 -10.62 -22.81 5.06
C ARG A 476 -10.62 -23.50 6.43
N ALA A 477 -11.73 -23.43 7.15
CA ALA A 477 -11.90 -24.16 8.41
C ALA A 477 -11.76 -25.68 8.24
N LEU A 478 -12.17 -26.25 7.10
CA LEU A 478 -11.93 -27.67 6.78
C LEU A 478 -10.42 -27.98 6.67
N GLY A 479 -9.66 -27.13 5.98
CA GLY A 479 -8.20 -27.28 5.90
C GLY A 479 -7.50 -27.10 7.26
N ALA A 480 -7.98 -26.13 8.05
CA ALA A 480 -7.51 -25.89 9.41
C ALA A 480 -7.80 -27.08 10.34
N ALA A 481 -8.98 -27.69 10.22
CA ALA A 481 -9.38 -28.90 10.94
C ALA A 481 -8.55 -30.12 10.55
N GLU A 482 -8.17 -30.27 9.27
CA GLU A 482 -7.27 -31.34 8.87
C GLU A 482 -5.88 -31.15 9.50
N GLY A 483 -5.35 -29.93 9.46
CA GLY A 483 -4.06 -29.63 10.08
C GLY A 483 -4.09 -29.70 11.61
N SER A 484 -5.20 -29.38 12.27
CA SER A 484 -5.29 -29.40 13.75
C SER A 484 -5.08 -30.80 14.33
N LYS A 485 -5.26 -31.87 13.51
CA LYS A 485 -4.97 -33.26 13.89
C LYS A 485 -3.51 -33.46 14.29
N THR A 486 -2.58 -32.66 13.77
CA THR A 486 -1.16 -32.73 14.16
C THR A 486 -0.86 -31.99 15.47
N ILE A 487 -1.82 -31.21 15.98
CA ILE A 487 -1.67 -30.48 17.25
C ILE A 487 -2.19 -31.36 18.39
N GLY A 488 -1.27 -31.71 19.28
CA GLY A 488 -1.55 -32.40 20.53
C GLY A 488 -1.57 -31.46 21.73
N ARG A 489 -1.37 -32.03 22.92
CA ARG A 489 -1.38 -31.33 24.22
C ARG A 489 -0.09 -30.58 24.54
N GLN A 490 0.96 -30.80 23.75
CA GLN A 490 2.29 -30.22 23.95
C GLN A 490 2.51 -29.07 22.98
N VAL A 491 2.93 -27.93 23.51
CA VAL A 491 3.27 -26.74 22.72
C VAL A 491 4.60 -26.96 22.01
N GLU A 492 4.60 -26.75 20.70
CA GLU A 492 5.81 -26.53 19.91
C GLU A 492 6.14 -25.03 19.90
N LEU A 493 7.35 -24.68 20.35
CA LEU A 493 7.85 -23.31 20.32
C LEU A 493 8.24 -22.90 18.90
N ASP A 494 8.17 -21.61 18.63
CA ASP A 494 8.54 -20.95 17.37
C ASP A 494 7.76 -21.46 16.14
N ARG A 495 6.61 -22.12 16.35
CA ARG A 495 5.76 -22.69 15.29
C ARG A 495 4.26 -22.33 15.38
N PRO A 496 3.88 -21.06 15.56
CA PRO A 496 2.48 -20.66 15.46
C PRO A 496 2.01 -20.70 14.00
N TRP A 497 0.96 -21.47 13.72
CA TRP A 497 0.41 -21.58 12.37
C TRP A 497 -1.13 -21.70 12.30
N LEU A 498 -1.77 -22.30 13.32
CA LEU A 498 -3.22 -22.48 13.34
C LEU A 498 -3.90 -21.27 13.99
N VAL A 499 -4.46 -20.36 13.19
CA VAL A 499 -5.23 -19.22 13.71
C VAL A 499 -6.53 -19.70 14.36
N ALA A 500 -6.84 -19.20 15.56
CA ALA A 500 -8.11 -19.42 16.22
C ALA A 500 -9.24 -18.61 15.53
N PRO A 501 -10.35 -19.26 15.10
CA PRO A 501 -11.52 -18.53 14.61
C PRO A 501 -12.03 -17.53 15.65
N ASP A 502 -12.19 -16.26 15.28
CA ASP A 502 -12.69 -15.24 16.21
C ASP A 502 -14.17 -15.51 16.55
N PHE A 503 -14.61 -15.13 17.74
CA PHE A 503 -16.01 -15.22 18.12
C PHE A 503 -16.38 -14.16 19.16
N THR A 504 -17.67 -13.84 19.23
CA THR A 504 -18.22 -12.91 20.22
C THR A 504 -18.44 -13.63 21.55
N ILE A 505 -17.95 -13.04 22.63
CA ILE A 505 -18.07 -13.53 24.00
C ILE A 505 -19.16 -12.72 24.69
N SER A 506 -20.35 -13.32 24.79
CA SER A 506 -21.50 -12.74 25.49
C SER A 506 -21.72 -13.47 26.80
N VAL A 507 -21.57 -12.76 27.93
CA VAL A 507 -21.72 -13.31 29.29
C VAL A 507 -22.83 -12.55 30.01
N GLY A 508 -24.05 -13.08 30.01
CA GLY A 508 -25.20 -12.46 30.68
C GLY A 508 -25.44 -11.00 30.22
N PRO A 509 -25.70 -10.04 31.14
CA PRO A 509 -25.98 -8.65 30.79
C PRO A 509 -24.73 -7.80 30.49
N LEU A 510 -23.53 -8.40 30.48
CA LEU A 510 -22.28 -7.66 30.25
C LEU A 510 -22.15 -7.27 28.77
N ALA A 511 -21.42 -6.17 28.53
CA ALA A 511 -21.09 -5.77 27.16
C ALA A 511 -20.31 -6.90 26.46
N PRO A 512 -20.71 -7.30 25.24
CA PRO A 512 -20.06 -8.39 24.54
C PRO A 512 -18.61 -8.02 24.19
N GLY A 513 -17.69 -8.94 24.45
CA GLY A 513 -16.30 -8.87 23.98
C GLY A 513 -16.08 -9.78 22.78
N ALA A 514 -14.86 -9.81 22.25
CA ALA A 514 -14.44 -10.79 21.24
C ALA A 514 -13.18 -11.52 21.65
N LEU A 515 -12.97 -12.74 21.14
CA LEU A 515 -11.74 -13.51 21.39
C LEU A 515 -10.50 -12.69 21.01
N ARG A 516 -10.55 -11.96 19.89
CA ARG A 516 -9.45 -11.09 19.44
C ARG A 516 -9.08 -9.98 20.43
N ASP A 517 -9.96 -9.56 21.34
CA ASP A 517 -9.67 -8.48 22.30
C ASP A 517 -8.63 -8.89 23.35
N TYR A 518 -8.36 -10.19 23.49
CA TYR A 518 -7.30 -10.73 24.33
C TYR A 518 -5.92 -10.69 23.66
N ARG A 519 -5.84 -10.45 22.34
CA ARG A 519 -4.57 -10.38 21.60
C ARG A 519 -3.66 -9.30 22.18
N GLY A 520 -2.39 -9.63 22.35
CA GLY A 520 -1.36 -8.79 22.98
C GLY A 520 -1.50 -8.65 24.49
N ARG A 521 -2.57 -9.17 25.10
CA ARG A 521 -2.86 -9.02 26.54
C ARG A 521 -2.72 -10.32 27.30
N ARG A 522 -3.45 -11.37 26.89
CA ARG A 522 -3.54 -12.65 27.61
C ARG A 522 -3.62 -13.83 26.65
N MET A 523 -3.20 -15.00 27.12
CA MET A 523 -3.52 -16.28 26.51
C MET A 523 -4.97 -16.65 26.83
N VAL A 524 -5.59 -17.50 26.03
CA VAL A 524 -6.96 -17.96 26.26
C VAL A 524 -6.98 -19.48 26.29
N LEU A 525 -7.53 -20.05 27.36
CA LEU A 525 -7.94 -21.45 27.42
C LEU A 525 -9.43 -21.54 27.09
N LEU A 526 -9.75 -21.86 25.84
CA LEU A 526 -11.12 -22.08 25.40
C LEU A 526 -11.54 -23.51 25.75
N VAL A 527 -12.65 -23.67 26.48
CA VAL A 527 -13.14 -24.96 26.96
C VAL A 527 -14.55 -25.20 26.44
N LEU A 528 -14.69 -26.13 25.49
CA LEU A 528 -15.99 -26.68 25.09
C LEU A 528 -16.36 -27.78 26.08
N TYR A 529 -17.58 -27.72 26.63
CA TYR A 529 -17.97 -28.67 27.68
C TYR A 529 -19.39 -29.21 27.51
N THR A 530 -19.62 -30.42 28.03
CA THR A 530 -20.94 -31.05 28.11
C THR A 530 -21.14 -31.62 29.50
N LEU A 531 -22.24 -31.28 30.16
CA LEU A 531 -22.59 -31.83 31.48
C LEU A 531 -23.39 -33.14 31.33
N PRO A 532 -23.25 -34.09 32.27
CA PRO A 532 -22.40 -34.04 33.47
C PRO A 532 -20.92 -34.39 33.22
N GLY A 533 -20.55 -34.88 32.04
CA GLY A 533 -19.22 -35.43 31.74
C GLY A 533 -18.04 -34.49 32.05
N SER A 534 -18.16 -33.21 31.72
CA SER A 534 -17.11 -32.21 31.96
C SER A 534 -17.06 -31.63 33.38
N ARG A 535 -17.98 -32.03 34.28
CA ARG A 535 -18.16 -31.37 35.60
C ARG A 535 -16.89 -31.44 36.46
N ALA A 536 -16.23 -32.58 36.49
CA ALA A 536 -14.99 -32.78 37.26
C ALA A 536 -13.89 -31.81 36.78
N ARG A 537 -13.74 -31.68 35.47
CA ARG A 537 -12.74 -30.80 34.86
C ARG A 537 -13.05 -29.32 35.08
N LEU A 538 -14.30 -28.90 34.92
CA LEU A 538 -14.69 -27.50 35.19
C LEU A 538 -14.49 -27.13 36.66
N THR A 539 -14.73 -28.07 37.58
CA THR A 539 -14.45 -27.89 39.01
C THR A 539 -12.96 -27.70 39.29
N GLU A 540 -12.10 -28.48 38.64
CA GLU A 540 -10.64 -28.35 38.73
C GLU A 540 -10.17 -26.98 38.18
N LEU A 541 -10.67 -26.58 37.01
CA LEU A 541 -10.38 -25.28 36.42
C LEU A 541 -10.85 -24.11 37.29
N ALA A 542 -12.03 -24.21 37.92
CA ALA A 542 -12.52 -23.20 38.84
C ALA A 542 -11.61 -23.04 40.07
N ARG A 543 -11.08 -24.15 40.62
CA ARG A 543 -10.13 -24.10 41.75
C ARG A 543 -8.77 -23.51 41.35
N THR A 544 -8.32 -23.79 40.14
CA THR A 544 -7.00 -23.36 39.63
C THR A 544 -7.03 -22.03 38.88
N TYR A 545 -8.22 -21.45 38.67
CA TYR A 545 -8.43 -20.27 37.85
C TYR A 545 -7.51 -19.11 38.25
N HIS A 546 -7.38 -18.82 39.55
CA HIS A 546 -6.51 -17.74 40.01
C HIS A 546 -5.03 -17.94 39.60
N VAL A 547 -4.52 -19.18 39.64
CA VAL A 547 -3.15 -19.50 39.24
C VAL A 547 -2.96 -19.30 37.74
N LEU A 548 -3.91 -19.78 36.93
CA LEU A 548 -3.91 -19.59 35.48
C LEU A 548 -4.06 -18.10 35.10
N TRP A 549 -4.88 -17.37 35.84
CA TRP A 549 -5.10 -15.94 35.61
C TRP A 549 -3.85 -15.11 35.89
N VAL A 550 -3.12 -15.41 36.97
CA VAL A 550 -1.85 -14.73 37.32
C VAL A 550 -0.74 -15.07 36.31
N THR A 551 -0.72 -16.29 35.78
CA THR A 551 0.22 -16.71 34.72
C THR A 551 -0.15 -16.18 33.32
N GLY A 552 -1.24 -15.39 33.24
CA GLY A 552 -1.62 -14.63 32.05
C GLY A 552 -2.62 -15.36 31.14
N VAL A 553 -3.39 -16.31 31.66
CA VAL A 553 -4.41 -17.07 30.91
C VAL A 553 -5.82 -16.66 31.35
N GLU A 554 -6.68 -16.36 30.38
CA GLU A 554 -8.13 -16.26 30.60
C GLU A 554 -8.80 -17.58 30.22
N ILE A 555 -9.72 -18.08 31.05
CA ILE A 555 -10.51 -19.27 30.70
C ILE A 555 -11.81 -18.77 30.08
N ILE A 556 -12.23 -19.35 28.95
CA ILE A 556 -13.54 -19.09 28.36
C ILE A 556 -14.25 -20.42 28.20
N ALA A 557 -15.35 -20.61 28.90
CA ALA A 557 -16.13 -21.84 28.84
C ALA A 557 -17.34 -21.67 27.91
N VAL A 558 -17.54 -22.63 27.02
CA VAL A 558 -18.64 -22.63 26.05
C VAL A 558 -19.43 -23.92 26.21
N PRO A 559 -20.72 -23.85 26.61
CA PRO A 559 -21.56 -25.03 26.69
C PRO A 559 -21.82 -25.57 25.28
N THR A 560 -21.81 -26.89 25.12
CA THR A 560 -22.13 -27.48 23.81
C THR A 560 -23.62 -27.72 23.57
N HIS A 561 -24.44 -27.40 24.56
CA HIS A 561 -25.90 -27.38 24.55
C HIS A 561 -26.43 -25.96 24.78
N THR A 562 -27.74 -25.76 24.65
CA THR A 562 -28.40 -24.44 24.76
C THR A 562 -28.09 -23.72 26.06
N ALA A 563 -27.62 -22.49 25.95
CA ALA A 563 -26.94 -21.79 27.04
C ALA A 563 -27.83 -21.02 28.04
N ALA A 564 -29.16 -20.98 27.85
CA ALA A 564 -30.07 -20.19 28.71
C ALA A 564 -29.99 -20.55 30.21
N ALA A 565 -29.59 -21.78 30.54
CA ALA A 565 -29.38 -22.27 31.91
C ALA A 565 -27.91 -22.66 32.20
N ALA A 566 -26.96 -22.39 31.29
CA ALA A 566 -25.59 -22.90 31.38
C ALA A 566 -24.87 -22.45 32.65
N ILE A 567 -25.03 -21.20 33.08
CA ILE A 567 -24.42 -20.70 34.32
C ILE A 567 -25.03 -21.39 35.55
N SER A 568 -26.36 -21.55 35.60
CA SER A 568 -27.03 -22.21 36.73
C SER A 568 -26.69 -23.69 36.87
N GLU A 569 -26.41 -24.38 35.76
CA GLU A 569 -26.10 -25.81 35.75
C GLU A 569 -24.71 -26.16 36.31
N LEU A 570 -23.78 -25.20 36.31
CA LEU A 570 -22.43 -25.38 36.84
C LEU A 570 -22.41 -25.54 38.36
N GLY A 571 -23.46 -25.09 39.04
CA GLY A 571 -23.61 -25.18 40.50
C GLY A 571 -22.87 -24.06 41.24
N SER A 572 -23.10 -23.96 42.55
CA SER A 572 -22.62 -22.85 43.39
C SER A 572 -21.27 -23.09 44.07
N SER A 573 -20.67 -24.27 43.94
CA SER A 573 -19.43 -24.62 44.66
C SER A 573 -18.56 -25.62 43.90
N PRO A 574 -17.30 -25.26 43.55
CA PRO A 574 -16.67 -23.94 43.68
C PRO A 574 -17.30 -22.90 42.73
N PRO A 575 -17.27 -21.60 43.05
CA PRO A 575 -17.79 -20.57 42.16
C PRO A 575 -16.99 -20.51 40.86
N VAL A 576 -17.69 -20.49 39.73
CA VAL A 576 -17.09 -20.27 38.41
C VAL A 576 -16.92 -18.78 38.18
N LEU A 577 -15.67 -18.32 38.19
CA LEU A 577 -15.31 -16.89 38.06
C LEU A 577 -14.88 -16.51 36.64
N PHE A 578 -14.67 -17.49 35.77
CA PHE A 578 -14.30 -17.25 34.37
C PHE A 578 -15.54 -17.05 33.48
N PRO A 579 -15.41 -16.31 32.38
CA PRO A 579 -16.46 -16.15 31.37
C PRO A 579 -17.09 -17.47 30.90
N VAL A 580 -18.42 -17.54 30.97
CA VAL A 580 -19.22 -18.61 30.35
C VAL A 580 -20.07 -17.98 29.25
N VAL A 581 -19.90 -18.44 28.01
CA VAL A 581 -20.65 -17.94 26.87
C VAL A 581 -22.13 -18.33 27.00
N THR A 582 -23.00 -17.35 26.87
CA THR A 582 -24.46 -17.47 27.06
C THR A 582 -25.28 -17.18 25.81
N ASP A 583 -24.66 -16.61 24.78
CA ASP A 583 -25.27 -16.33 23.47
C ASP A 583 -24.25 -16.56 22.36
N GLY A 584 -24.70 -17.06 21.22
CA GLY A 584 -23.85 -17.44 20.09
C GLY A 584 -23.01 -18.70 20.29
N GLU A 585 -23.24 -19.48 21.35
CA GLU A 585 -22.50 -20.69 21.70
C GLU A 585 -22.54 -21.74 20.58
N ARG A 586 -23.68 -21.83 19.87
CA ARG A 586 -23.89 -22.79 18.80
C ARG A 586 -22.86 -22.62 17.68
N ASP A 587 -22.63 -21.39 17.24
CA ASP A 587 -21.72 -21.09 16.13
C ASP A 587 -20.26 -21.38 16.53
N VAL A 588 -19.91 -21.06 17.78
CA VAL A 588 -18.59 -21.38 18.36
C VAL A 588 -18.38 -22.89 18.42
N VAL A 589 -19.36 -23.62 18.93
CA VAL A 589 -19.31 -25.07 19.07
C VAL A 589 -19.25 -25.76 17.71
N GLU A 590 -20.09 -25.36 16.76
CA GLU A 590 -20.07 -25.89 15.38
C GLU A 590 -18.70 -25.69 14.73
N THR A 591 -18.08 -24.52 14.94
CA THR A 591 -16.76 -24.18 14.38
C THR A 591 -15.63 -24.96 15.05
N TYR A 592 -15.52 -24.89 16.37
CA TYR A 592 -14.38 -25.47 17.09
C TYR A 592 -14.44 -27.00 17.19
N ARG A 593 -15.63 -27.62 17.12
CA ARG A 593 -15.76 -29.09 16.98
C ARG A 593 -15.16 -29.62 15.69
N MET A 594 -15.04 -28.79 14.64
CA MET A 594 -14.30 -29.19 13.44
C MET A 594 -12.81 -29.44 13.77
N LEU A 595 -12.23 -28.62 14.65
CA LEU A 595 -10.81 -28.70 15.02
C LEU A 595 -10.54 -29.81 16.05
N ALA A 596 -11.49 -30.02 16.97
CA ALA A 596 -11.43 -31.06 18.01
C ALA A 596 -12.84 -31.66 18.21
N PRO A 597 -13.16 -32.78 17.56
CA PRO A 597 -14.46 -33.43 17.75
C PRO A 597 -14.52 -34.08 19.14
N GLY A 598 -15.66 -33.93 19.82
CA GLY A 598 -15.87 -34.52 21.14
C GLY A 598 -16.95 -33.81 21.96
N PRO A 599 -17.38 -34.41 23.08
CA PRO A 599 -18.26 -33.79 24.07
C PRO A 599 -17.52 -32.76 24.95
N HIS A 600 -16.19 -32.88 25.07
CA HIS A 600 -15.32 -31.94 25.76
C HIS A 600 -14.15 -31.60 24.83
N ALA A 601 -13.62 -30.39 24.86
CA ALA A 601 -12.36 -30.05 24.19
C ALA A 601 -11.76 -28.79 24.80
N GLU A 602 -10.43 -28.71 24.89
CA GLU A 602 -9.73 -27.51 25.38
C GLU A 602 -8.73 -27.04 24.32
N PHE A 603 -8.69 -25.74 24.07
CA PHE A 603 -7.75 -25.10 23.15
C PHE A 603 -6.96 -24.06 23.90
N LEU A 604 -5.64 -24.20 23.92
CA LEU A 604 -4.75 -23.16 24.42
C LEU A 604 -4.37 -22.23 23.26
N ILE A 605 -4.84 -21.00 23.34
CA ILE A 605 -4.64 -19.94 22.35
C ILE A 605 -3.63 -18.95 22.92
N ASP A 606 -2.56 -18.66 22.18
CA ASP A 606 -1.54 -17.73 22.64
C ASP A 606 -1.99 -16.26 22.58
N ARG A 607 -1.12 -15.36 23.05
CA ARG A 607 -1.37 -13.90 23.05
C ARG A 607 -1.48 -13.34 21.63
N GLN A 608 -1.10 -14.07 20.60
CA GLN A 608 -1.15 -13.61 19.22
C GLN A 608 -2.47 -14.02 18.57
N GLY A 609 -3.13 -15.07 19.08
CA GLY A 609 -4.37 -15.61 18.55
C GLY A 609 -4.20 -16.93 17.79
N TYR A 610 -3.08 -17.63 18.00
CA TYR A 610 -2.86 -18.95 17.43
C TYR A 610 -3.16 -20.06 18.44
N ILE A 611 -3.78 -21.14 17.99
CA ILE A 611 -3.98 -22.37 18.75
C ILE A 611 -2.63 -23.09 18.86
N ARG A 612 -2.17 -23.32 20.09
CA ARG A 612 -0.85 -23.90 20.41
C ARG A 612 -0.92 -25.30 21.00
N ALA A 613 -2.03 -25.66 21.61
CA ALA A 613 -2.29 -27.01 22.10
C ALA A 613 -3.79 -27.32 22.09
N ILE A 614 -4.12 -28.60 21.88
CA ILE A 614 -5.51 -29.10 21.83
C ILE A 614 -5.63 -30.34 22.71
N TRP A 615 -6.60 -30.34 23.61
CA TRP A 615 -7.05 -31.48 24.40
C TRP A 615 -8.43 -31.92 23.87
N ARG A 616 -8.58 -33.20 23.52
CA ARG A 616 -9.81 -33.74 22.89
C ARG A 616 -10.68 -34.51 23.87
N GLU A 617 -10.08 -35.35 24.69
CA GLU A 617 -10.77 -36.06 25.77
C GLU A 617 -9.93 -36.12 27.04
N GLU A 618 -8.61 -35.95 26.89
CA GLU A 618 -7.69 -35.90 28.03
C GLU A 618 -7.70 -34.50 28.67
N THR A 619 -7.36 -34.42 29.95
CA THR A 619 -7.31 -33.15 30.70
C THR A 619 -5.96 -32.97 31.40
N GLY A 620 -5.68 -31.75 31.85
CA GLY A 620 -4.51 -31.44 32.69
C GLY A 620 -3.24 -31.06 31.91
N GLY A 621 -2.21 -30.65 32.63
CA GLY A 621 -0.92 -30.23 32.06
C GLY A 621 -0.89 -28.84 31.42
N VAL A 622 -1.99 -28.08 31.51
CA VAL A 622 -2.12 -26.74 30.90
C VAL A 622 -1.07 -25.76 31.46
N GLN A 623 -0.85 -25.75 32.78
CA GLN A 623 0.10 -24.82 33.42
C GLN A 623 1.53 -24.95 32.86
N ALA A 624 2.03 -26.18 32.68
CA ALA A 624 3.36 -26.41 32.12
C ALA A 624 3.49 -25.88 30.67
N GLN A 625 2.41 -25.97 29.88
CA GLN A 625 2.40 -25.42 28.52
C GLN A 625 2.34 -23.90 28.51
N VAL A 626 1.62 -23.30 29.45
CA VAL A 626 1.52 -21.85 29.66
C VAL A 626 2.87 -21.27 30.06
N GLU A 627 3.58 -21.91 30.99
CA GLU A 627 4.94 -21.55 31.38
C GLU A 627 5.89 -21.60 30.17
N LYS A 628 5.81 -22.68 29.38
CA LYS A 628 6.60 -22.82 28.15
C LYS A 628 6.33 -21.69 27.14
N LEU A 629 5.07 -21.29 26.94
CA LEU A 629 4.72 -20.16 26.07
C LEU A 629 5.18 -18.80 26.61
N ASN A 630 5.20 -18.63 27.94
CA ASN A 630 5.73 -17.42 28.56
C ASN A 630 7.24 -17.24 28.35
N GLU A 631 7.97 -18.33 28.13
CA GLU A 631 9.41 -18.32 27.83
C GLU A 631 9.72 -18.13 26.33
N GLU A 632 8.70 -18.10 25.46
CA GLU A 632 8.86 -17.96 24.02
C GLU A 632 9.36 -16.55 23.64
N LYS A 633 10.57 -16.49 23.08
CA LYS A 633 11.21 -15.21 22.73
C LYS A 633 10.77 -14.66 21.37
N ASN A 634 10.50 -15.53 20.40
CA ASN A 634 10.08 -15.10 19.07
C ASN A 634 8.56 -15.09 18.99
N VAL A 635 8.01 -13.90 19.13
CA VAL A 635 6.57 -13.69 19.09
C VAL A 635 6.14 -13.42 17.64
N ALA A 636 5.23 -14.24 17.11
CA ALA A 636 4.66 -14.03 15.79
C ALA A 636 3.82 -12.72 15.73
N PRO A 637 3.68 -12.09 14.55
CA PRO A 637 2.72 -11.00 14.39
C PRO A 637 1.28 -11.50 14.62
N PHE A 638 0.35 -10.59 14.89
CA PHE A 638 -1.07 -10.93 14.94
C PHE A 638 -1.55 -11.47 13.57
N PRO A 639 -2.41 -12.50 13.55
CA PRO A 639 -3.03 -12.97 12.32
C PRO A 639 -3.95 -11.89 11.74
N ASP A 640 -4.05 -11.83 10.41
CA ASP A 640 -5.00 -10.95 9.71
C ASP A 640 -6.43 -11.41 10.01
N ASP A 641 -7.32 -10.49 10.37
CA ASP A 641 -8.71 -10.79 10.74
C ASP A 641 -9.52 -11.41 9.59
N HIS A 642 -9.05 -11.25 8.35
CA HIS A 642 -9.71 -11.73 7.14
C HIS A 642 -8.93 -12.86 6.44
N VAL A 643 -7.65 -13.04 6.75
CA VAL A 643 -6.76 -13.96 6.02
C VAL A 643 -6.06 -14.93 6.98
N HIS A 644 -6.52 -16.19 6.96
CA HIS A 644 -5.83 -17.39 7.45
C HIS A 644 -4.65 -17.85 6.58
#